data_AF-A0A7C4BN73-F1
#
_entry.id   AF-A0A7C4BN73-F1
#
_cell.length_a   1.000
_cell.length_b   1.000
_cell.length_c   1.000
_cell.angle_alpha   90.00
_cell.angle_beta   90.00
_cell.angle_gamma   90.00
#
_symmetry.space_group_name_H-M   'P 1'
#
loop_
_entity.id
_entity.type
_entity.pdbx_description
1 polymer ?
#
loop_
_entity_poly.entity_id
_entity_poly.type
_entity_poly.pdbx_seq_one_letter_code
_entity_poly.pdbx_strand_id
1 'polypeptide(L)'
;MRMKKKDILKILTKMPVLLAICTAFLGNTNTNCQNSGYLKGDFHQHSTYTDGSYSIDTVLKSNHKFGLDWWANSEHGGGFNRHGKFSGLDLGINTYWDSFLPNPIIGTLSMSSGHQNMWRWQSIRDYSFNDILAIRALYPNKMVFQALEWNMPGHEHCSMGIIDNQFGTNPNVNPVAEFEYKFDASDLDLLGGASQGWIKSTNGNNHTKTLEAIAWVQQNYPYSSWIIPAHPERKGMNNIAGFRDMNNAGPTVCFGFESMPGHQKGPDRGEYKTAYNTYGRTTYGGCGIYAAKVGGVWDALLSEGRAWWLFASSDFHSDSPDFWPGEYQKTYTYITDKTNPQSYVDGLRSGNSFIVNGDLIDSLIFEIAPQNNTSNLVAKMGQTLPVCGQTRVLHIKVRDPQGINNNIYSSYNNPELNHIDVICGRVKGKIQPNDPNYNEPSVSTTKVIARFDSNGGITDNNGLTSTKWVDLGNGWKQMSLVLNNYSDTMYYRLRGTNHGLNVQNETDENGNPLSDSLMYPNTPAKAFADLWFYSNPIFVASNINDSIATAQYVQNQSVLGNTKIAVATDLHYMDPSLLINDGVAFQTYLAYDRKLIKESHAIMQELSEKIYNERPEILLIPGDLTKDGEKISHQNLTQFLSYIESNGVTKVYVAPGNHDINNVHAYSYNGSIINKVDSVSPSDFKTIYSQFGYAEASKTDTVSLSYLAKPKQKLWVLSIDACSYDSNMILNKPVTESGLKLSTYKWVLDRLKEARDSGAVVLGMMHHGLTEHYVGQSALFPEYVIKGWDTISANFTKAGLKMMFTGHYHANDITRRSVQGNTSFVY
;
A
#
# COMPACT_ATOMS: atom_id res chain seq x y z
N MET A 1 -43.38 27.97 24.72
CA MET A 1 -44.29 28.19 23.57
C MET A 1 -43.73 27.47 22.35
N ARG A 2 -44.46 26.53 21.75
CA ARG A 2 -44.05 25.84 20.50
C ARG A 2 -44.67 26.59 19.31
N MET A 3 -43.85 27.15 18.41
CA MET A 3 -44.32 27.66 17.12
C MET A 3 -44.54 26.53 16.12
N LYS A 4 -45.61 26.65 15.31
CA LYS A 4 -46.05 25.63 14.36
C LYS A 4 -45.39 25.84 12.98
N LYS A 5 -45.14 24.73 12.30
CA LYS A 5 -44.49 24.55 10.98
C LYS A 5 -45.03 25.41 9.81
N LYS A 6 -46.08 26.20 9.99
CA LYS A 6 -46.72 27.01 8.93
C LYS A 6 -46.14 28.42 8.79
N ASP A 7 -45.46 28.95 9.81
CA ASP A 7 -44.93 30.33 9.78
C ASP A 7 -43.54 30.44 9.12
N ILE A 8 -42.82 29.33 8.97
CA ILE A 8 -41.52 29.27 8.26
C ILE A 8 -41.69 29.39 6.74
N LEU A 9 -42.88 29.09 6.20
CA LEU A 9 -43.11 29.04 4.75
C LEU A 9 -43.42 30.40 4.11
N LYS A 10 -43.59 31.48 4.89
CA LYS A 10 -43.90 32.83 4.37
C LYS A 10 -42.68 33.75 4.22
N ILE A 11 -41.51 33.38 4.72
CA ILE A 11 -40.29 34.22 4.63
C ILE A 11 -39.49 33.95 3.34
N LEU A 12 -39.78 32.89 2.60
CA LEU A 12 -38.99 32.46 1.42
C LEU A 12 -39.49 32.97 0.05
N THR A 13 -40.45 33.90 -0.02
CA THR A 13 -41.07 34.32 -1.30
C THR A 13 -40.64 35.68 -1.85
N LYS A 14 -39.54 36.29 -1.38
CA LYS A 14 -39.02 37.54 -1.96
C LYS A 14 -37.49 37.59 -2.05
N MET A 15 -36.93 36.92 -3.05
CA MET A 15 -35.65 37.30 -3.70
C MET A 15 -35.42 36.47 -4.98
N PRO A 16 -35.49 37.05 -6.19
CA PRO A 16 -35.41 36.31 -7.44
C PRO A 16 -34.03 36.44 -8.09
N VAL A 17 -32.96 35.86 -7.52
CA VAL A 17 -31.69 35.58 -8.25
C VAL A 17 -30.94 34.45 -7.53
N LEU A 18 -31.28 33.19 -7.81
CA LEU A 18 -30.38 32.00 -7.75
C LEU A 18 -31.17 30.71 -8.08
N LEU A 19 -31.76 30.61 -9.28
CA LEU A 19 -32.44 29.38 -9.73
C LEU A 19 -31.82 28.87 -11.04
N ALA A 20 -30.51 28.65 -11.02
CA ALA A 20 -29.77 27.88 -12.03
C ALA A 20 -28.72 26.92 -11.44
N ILE A 21 -28.67 26.73 -10.11
CA ILE A 21 -27.64 25.91 -9.43
C ILE A 21 -28.25 24.77 -8.58
N CYS A 22 -29.56 24.72 -8.35
CA CYS A 22 -30.17 23.73 -7.43
C CYS A 22 -30.85 22.51 -8.07
N THR A 23 -30.73 22.27 -9.37
CA THR A 23 -31.17 21.00 -10.00
C THR A 23 -30.07 19.92 -10.08
N ALA A 24 -28.89 20.17 -9.51
CA ALA A 24 -27.79 19.20 -9.46
C ALA A 24 -27.65 18.44 -8.12
N PHE A 25 -28.49 18.69 -7.11
CA PHE A 25 -28.26 18.20 -5.73
C PHE A 25 -29.32 17.25 -5.14
N LEU A 26 -30.22 16.69 -5.97
CA LEU A 26 -31.21 15.69 -5.51
C LEU A 26 -31.26 14.43 -6.38
N GLY A 27 -30.12 14.08 -7.00
CA GLY A 27 -29.97 12.86 -7.78
C GLY A 27 -28.61 12.21 -7.57
N ASN A 28 -28.26 11.85 -6.33
CA ASN A 28 -27.21 10.85 -6.07
C ASN A 28 -27.23 10.39 -4.60
N THR A 29 -28.26 9.64 -4.21
CA THR A 29 -28.25 8.86 -2.97
C THR A 29 -28.37 7.37 -3.25
N ASN A 30 -27.77 6.88 -4.35
CA ASN A 30 -27.58 5.45 -4.65
C ASN A 30 -26.49 5.22 -5.72
N THR A 31 -25.27 5.70 -5.47
CA THR A 31 -24.07 5.29 -6.24
C THR A 31 -22.88 4.92 -5.36
N ASN A 32 -23.13 4.37 -4.16
CA ASN A 32 -22.14 3.51 -3.49
C ASN A 32 -22.16 2.12 -4.17
N CYS A 33 -21.92 2.09 -5.48
CA CYS A 33 -21.44 0.88 -6.13
C CYS A 33 -20.01 0.69 -5.62
N GLN A 34 -19.70 -0.47 -5.06
CA GLN A 34 -18.52 -0.67 -4.21
C GLN A 34 -17.23 -0.17 -4.86
N ASN A 35 -16.59 0.84 -4.23
CA ASN A 35 -15.28 1.36 -4.61
C ASN A 35 -14.14 0.34 -4.46
N SER A 36 -14.42 -0.87 -3.96
CA SER A 36 -13.47 -1.98 -3.82
C SER A 36 -13.89 -3.24 -4.60
N GLY A 37 -12.96 -4.17 -4.80
CA GLY A 37 -13.24 -5.50 -5.36
C GLY A 37 -12.07 -6.09 -6.16
N TYR A 38 -12.20 -7.34 -6.60
CA TYR A 38 -11.25 -7.96 -7.53
C TYR A 38 -11.36 -7.31 -8.91
N LEU A 39 -10.24 -6.82 -9.43
CA LEU A 39 -10.12 -6.24 -10.75
C LEU A 39 -9.14 -7.04 -11.61
N LYS A 40 -9.47 -7.19 -12.89
CA LYS A 40 -8.65 -7.91 -13.87
C LYS A 40 -7.52 -7.01 -14.36
N GLY A 41 -6.30 -7.52 -14.41
CA GLY A 41 -5.19 -6.79 -15.02
C GLY A 41 -4.11 -7.63 -15.62
N ASP A 42 -3.19 -6.92 -16.26
CA ASP A 42 -2.01 -7.42 -16.95
C ASP A 42 -0.81 -6.51 -16.68
N PHE A 43 0.36 -7.09 -16.48
CA PHE A 43 1.58 -6.40 -16.05
C PHE A 43 2.59 -6.20 -17.18
N HIS A 44 2.47 -6.97 -18.27
CA HIS A 44 3.61 -7.22 -19.15
C HIS A 44 3.12 -7.40 -20.58
N GLN A 45 3.51 -6.45 -21.43
CA GLN A 45 3.11 -6.36 -22.82
C GLN A 45 4.06 -5.42 -23.56
N HIS A 46 4.15 -5.60 -24.87
CA HIS A 46 5.04 -4.86 -25.76
C HIS A 46 4.28 -4.27 -26.94
N SER A 47 4.80 -3.13 -27.39
CA SER A 47 4.41 -2.46 -28.62
C SER A 47 5.65 -2.15 -29.45
N THR A 48 5.47 -1.41 -30.55
CA THR A 48 6.62 -0.97 -31.36
C THR A 48 7.54 0.03 -30.68
N TYR A 49 7.29 0.43 -29.42
CA TYR A 49 8.32 1.11 -28.62
C TYR A 49 9.56 0.23 -28.45
N THR A 50 9.40 -1.09 -28.47
CA THR A 50 10.49 -2.06 -28.41
C THR A 50 10.39 -3.05 -29.57
N ASP A 51 10.24 -4.33 -29.29
CA ASP A 51 10.18 -5.45 -30.22
C ASP A 51 8.76 -5.96 -30.48
N GLY A 52 7.74 -5.35 -29.87
CA GLY A 52 6.34 -5.61 -30.21
C GLY A 52 6.01 -5.31 -31.68
N SER A 53 5.03 -6.03 -32.23
CA SER A 53 4.66 -5.95 -33.65
C SER A 53 3.57 -4.91 -33.96
N TYR A 54 2.89 -4.41 -32.94
CA TYR A 54 1.74 -3.50 -33.08
C TYR A 54 2.00 -2.15 -32.41
N SER A 55 1.40 -1.08 -32.94
CA SER A 55 1.49 0.25 -32.32
C SER A 55 0.95 0.24 -30.88
N ILE A 56 1.47 1.13 -30.03
CA ILE A 56 1.03 1.23 -28.63
C ILE A 56 -0.48 1.47 -28.52
N ASP A 57 -1.06 2.26 -29.43
CA ASP A 57 -2.49 2.55 -29.44
C ASP A 57 -3.31 1.26 -29.67
N THR A 58 -2.86 0.38 -30.57
CA THR A 58 -3.54 -0.88 -30.86
C THR A 58 -3.45 -1.84 -29.68
N VAL A 59 -2.28 -1.99 -29.07
CA VAL A 59 -2.09 -2.84 -27.88
C VAL A 59 -2.97 -2.36 -26.73
N LEU A 60 -2.90 -1.09 -26.34
CA LEU A 60 -3.66 -0.57 -25.19
C LEU A 60 -5.18 -0.54 -25.43
N LYS A 61 -5.65 -0.45 -26.69
CA LYS A 61 -7.07 -0.63 -27.03
C LYS A 61 -7.51 -2.09 -26.92
N SER A 62 -6.64 -3.04 -27.27
CA SER A 62 -6.92 -4.48 -27.08
C SER A 62 -7.11 -4.83 -25.61
N ASN A 63 -6.34 -4.22 -24.69
CA ASN A 63 -6.51 -4.41 -23.25
C ASN A 63 -7.93 -4.08 -22.78
N HIS A 64 -8.45 -2.94 -23.25
CA HIS A 64 -9.83 -2.56 -22.99
C HIS A 64 -10.83 -3.53 -23.63
N LYS A 65 -10.61 -3.91 -24.90
CA LYS A 65 -11.45 -4.84 -25.67
C LYS A 65 -11.62 -6.18 -24.96
N PHE A 66 -10.55 -6.73 -24.40
CA PHE A 66 -10.57 -8.00 -23.66
C PHE A 66 -10.86 -7.83 -22.16
N GLY A 67 -11.36 -6.67 -21.78
CA GLY A 67 -12.02 -6.46 -20.50
C GLY A 67 -11.08 -6.33 -19.31
N LEU A 68 -9.81 -5.94 -19.51
CA LEU A 68 -8.94 -5.56 -18.41
C LEU A 68 -9.45 -4.29 -17.74
N ASP A 69 -9.38 -4.25 -16.41
CA ASP A 69 -9.74 -3.10 -15.57
C ASP A 69 -8.54 -2.19 -15.30
N TRP A 70 -7.36 -2.77 -15.33
CA TRP A 70 -6.10 -2.06 -15.23
C TRP A 70 -4.99 -2.78 -16.00
N TRP A 71 -3.93 -2.06 -16.36
CA TRP A 71 -2.74 -2.66 -16.97
C TRP A 71 -1.50 -1.80 -16.77
N ALA A 72 -0.33 -2.42 -16.87
CA ALA A 72 0.94 -1.73 -16.93
C ALA A 72 1.53 -1.84 -18.35
N ASN A 73 2.09 -0.74 -18.86
CA ASN A 73 2.87 -0.74 -20.09
C ASN A 73 4.34 -1.02 -19.74
N SER A 74 4.81 -2.25 -19.97
CA SER A 74 6.10 -2.76 -19.49
C SER A 74 6.96 -3.23 -20.66
N GLU A 75 7.28 -2.30 -21.54
CA GLU A 75 8.20 -2.50 -22.66
C GLU A 75 9.63 -2.81 -22.16
N HIS A 76 10.44 -3.52 -22.95
CA HIS A 76 11.86 -3.76 -22.66
C HIS A 76 12.70 -2.49 -22.39
N GLY A 77 13.67 -2.61 -21.47
CA GLY A 77 14.78 -1.66 -21.32
C GLY A 77 15.81 -1.72 -22.44
N GLY A 78 16.76 -0.79 -22.47
CA GLY A 78 17.80 -0.69 -23.49
C GLY A 78 17.55 0.42 -24.52
N GLY A 79 17.76 0.16 -25.82
CA GLY A 79 17.60 1.18 -26.86
C GLY A 79 17.03 0.63 -28.16
N PHE A 80 16.07 1.36 -28.74
CA PHE A 80 15.28 0.91 -29.89
C PHE A 80 15.12 2.00 -30.94
N ASN A 81 15.07 1.62 -32.22
CA ASN A 81 15.08 2.55 -33.35
C ASN A 81 13.69 2.96 -33.85
N ARG A 82 12.64 2.18 -33.55
CA ARG A 82 11.27 2.42 -34.02
C ARG A 82 10.51 3.38 -33.12
N HIS A 83 9.67 4.20 -33.73
CA HIS A 83 8.71 5.05 -33.04
C HIS A 83 7.45 4.24 -32.66
N GLY A 84 7.13 4.17 -31.37
CA GLY A 84 6.07 3.30 -30.82
C GLY A 84 4.63 3.57 -31.29
N LYS A 85 4.33 4.81 -31.68
CA LYS A 85 3.02 5.21 -32.22
C LYS A 85 2.88 5.10 -33.73
N PHE A 86 3.97 5.27 -34.49
CA PHE A 86 3.94 5.42 -35.95
C PHE A 86 4.59 4.23 -36.66
N SER A 87 4.70 3.11 -35.95
CA SER A 87 5.20 1.85 -36.47
C SER A 87 4.24 0.72 -36.08
N GLY A 88 4.18 -0.32 -36.90
CA GLY A 88 3.47 -1.55 -36.57
C GLY A 88 2.80 -2.21 -37.76
N LEU A 89 2.48 -3.50 -37.60
CA LEU A 89 1.72 -4.28 -38.58
C LEU A 89 0.34 -3.68 -38.85
N ASP A 90 -0.29 -3.10 -37.83
CA ASP A 90 -1.56 -2.38 -37.93
C ASP A 90 -1.49 -1.12 -38.81
N LEU A 91 -0.30 -0.52 -38.94
CA LEU A 91 -0.07 0.67 -39.76
C LEU A 91 0.56 0.34 -41.12
N GLY A 92 1.08 -0.87 -41.30
CA GLY A 92 1.78 -1.30 -42.52
C GLY A 92 3.11 -0.57 -42.78
N ILE A 93 3.68 0.10 -41.76
CA ILE A 93 4.89 0.91 -41.88
C ILE A 93 5.73 0.83 -40.59
N ASN A 94 7.05 0.99 -40.72
CA ASN A 94 7.95 1.27 -39.59
C ASN A 94 8.53 2.68 -39.76
N THR A 95 8.34 3.54 -38.76
CA THR A 95 8.89 4.88 -38.70
C THR A 95 9.98 4.93 -37.64
N TYR A 96 11.13 5.53 -37.95
CA TYR A 96 12.31 5.53 -37.07
C TYR A 96 12.54 6.88 -36.40
N TRP A 97 13.10 6.89 -35.19
CA TRP A 97 13.34 8.12 -34.42
C TRP A 97 14.23 9.14 -35.14
N ASP A 98 15.24 8.68 -35.87
CA ASP A 98 16.18 9.53 -36.60
C ASP A 98 15.63 10.08 -37.92
N SER A 99 14.42 9.70 -38.31
CA SER A 99 13.73 10.28 -39.47
C SER A 99 13.04 11.61 -39.16
N PHE A 100 12.91 11.97 -37.88
CA PHE A 100 12.29 13.23 -37.44
C PHE A 100 13.29 14.39 -37.44
N LEU A 101 12.83 15.59 -37.78
CA LEU A 101 13.62 16.81 -37.78
C LEU A 101 13.01 17.87 -36.84
N PRO A 102 13.76 18.38 -35.84
CA PRO A 102 15.12 17.95 -35.46
C PRO A 102 15.12 16.52 -34.90
N ASN A 103 16.27 15.83 -34.99
CA ASN A 103 16.42 14.49 -34.43
C ASN A 103 16.19 14.55 -32.91
N PRO A 104 15.18 13.83 -32.38
CA PRO A 104 14.79 13.94 -30.98
C PRO A 104 15.72 13.22 -30.00
N ILE A 105 16.65 12.38 -30.48
CA ILE A 105 17.46 11.50 -29.63
C ILE A 105 18.55 12.31 -28.92
N ILE A 106 18.62 12.23 -27.59
CA ILE A 106 19.57 13.00 -26.78
C ILE A 106 20.61 12.15 -26.05
N GLY A 107 20.46 10.83 -26.02
CA GLY A 107 21.43 9.93 -25.39
C GLY A 107 22.62 9.59 -26.30
N THR A 108 23.55 8.81 -25.76
CA THR A 108 24.75 8.34 -26.48
C THR A 108 24.35 7.66 -27.79
N LEU A 109 25.07 7.98 -28.87
CA LEU A 109 24.86 7.39 -30.20
C LEU A 109 24.93 5.86 -30.13
N SER A 110 23.83 5.22 -30.52
CA SER A 110 23.69 3.77 -30.64
C SER A 110 22.88 3.50 -31.92
N MET A 111 23.27 2.48 -32.70
CA MET A 111 22.65 2.19 -34.00
C MET A 111 22.16 0.75 -34.02
N SER A 112 20.99 0.50 -34.61
CA SER A 112 20.53 -0.83 -34.97
C SER A 112 19.79 -0.78 -36.30
N SER A 113 20.00 -1.78 -37.17
CA SER A 113 19.36 -1.87 -38.49
C SER A 113 19.47 -0.60 -39.36
N GLY A 114 20.60 0.12 -39.26
CA GLY A 114 20.84 1.35 -40.03
C GLY A 114 20.22 2.62 -39.46
N HIS A 115 19.53 2.54 -38.32
CA HIS A 115 18.86 3.66 -37.67
C HIS A 115 19.39 3.91 -36.25
N GLN A 116 19.35 5.16 -35.80
CA GLN A 116 19.73 5.53 -34.44
C GLN A 116 18.68 5.05 -33.43
N ASN A 117 19.15 4.42 -32.36
CA ASN A 117 18.34 3.99 -31.23
C ASN A 117 18.05 5.18 -30.30
N MET A 118 16.81 5.28 -29.83
CA MET A 118 16.46 6.05 -28.64
C MET A 118 16.55 5.14 -27.41
N TRP A 119 17.26 5.59 -26.38
CA TRP A 119 17.34 4.87 -25.10
C TRP A 119 15.97 4.86 -24.40
N ARG A 120 15.68 3.76 -23.69
CA ARG A 120 14.34 3.51 -23.17
C ARG A 120 13.98 4.49 -22.07
N TRP A 121 14.90 4.92 -21.19
CA TRP A 121 14.62 6.00 -20.23
C TRP A 121 14.10 7.27 -20.93
N GLN A 122 14.63 7.59 -22.11
CA GLN A 122 14.21 8.76 -22.88
C GLN A 122 12.82 8.53 -23.46
N SER A 123 12.60 7.39 -24.12
CA SER A 123 11.30 7.10 -24.71
C SER A 123 10.19 6.92 -23.66
N ILE A 124 10.51 6.43 -22.45
CA ILE A 124 9.61 6.41 -21.29
C ILE A 124 9.20 7.82 -20.92
N ARG A 125 10.17 8.70 -20.69
CA ARG A 125 9.94 10.05 -20.17
C ARG A 125 9.24 10.96 -21.16
N ASP A 126 9.66 10.93 -22.43
CA ASP A 126 9.29 11.94 -23.41
C ASP A 126 8.12 11.50 -24.33
N TYR A 127 7.90 10.19 -24.49
CA TYR A 127 6.99 9.67 -25.51
C TYR A 127 5.95 8.67 -24.95
N SER A 128 6.36 7.49 -24.48
CA SER A 128 5.41 6.44 -24.12
C SER A 128 4.50 6.85 -22.96
N PHE A 129 4.99 7.66 -22.01
CA PHE A 129 4.13 8.19 -20.95
C PHE A 129 3.04 9.14 -21.46
N ASN A 130 3.30 9.92 -22.52
CA ASN A 130 2.28 10.77 -23.14
C ASN A 130 1.18 9.92 -23.80
N ASP A 131 1.54 8.78 -24.42
CA ASP A 131 0.55 7.84 -24.94
C ASP A 131 -0.26 7.19 -23.80
N ILE A 132 0.35 6.92 -22.64
CA ILE A 132 -0.37 6.46 -21.43
C ILE A 132 -1.36 7.51 -20.94
N LEU A 133 -0.97 8.79 -20.89
CA LEU A 133 -1.89 9.88 -20.53
C LEU A 133 -3.06 9.99 -21.51
N ALA A 134 -2.81 9.84 -22.81
CA ALA A 134 -3.85 9.84 -23.84
C ALA A 134 -4.82 8.67 -23.66
N ILE A 135 -4.32 7.47 -23.34
CA ILE A 135 -5.17 6.30 -23.08
C ILE A 135 -5.99 6.43 -21.80
N ARG A 136 -5.44 7.03 -20.73
CA ARG A 136 -6.21 7.34 -19.51
C ARG A 136 -7.35 8.32 -19.80
N ALA A 137 -7.13 9.29 -20.69
CA ALA A 137 -8.18 10.20 -21.12
C ALA A 137 -9.27 9.50 -21.96
N LEU A 138 -8.89 8.51 -22.78
CA LEU A 138 -9.82 7.71 -23.58
C LEU A 138 -10.65 6.75 -22.71
N TYR A 139 -10.05 6.18 -21.66
CA TYR A 139 -10.68 5.21 -20.75
C TYR A 139 -10.58 5.66 -19.29
N PRO A 140 -11.34 6.69 -18.86
CA PRO A 140 -11.19 7.31 -17.53
C PRO A 140 -11.54 6.39 -16.35
N ASN A 141 -12.24 5.28 -16.61
CA ASN A 141 -12.59 4.26 -15.61
C ASN A 141 -11.56 3.12 -15.52
N LYS A 142 -10.46 3.21 -16.27
CA LYS A 142 -9.39 2.21 -16.29
C LYS A 142 -8.14 2.77 -15.61
N MET A 143 -7.42 1.92 -14.90
CA MET A 143 -6.15 2.30 -14.29
C MET A 143 -5.00 1.82 -15.16
N VAL A 144 -4.22 2.75 -15.70
CA VAL A 144 -3.13 2.42 -16.64
C VAL A 144 -1.83 2.94 -16.08
N PHE A 145 -0.79 2.12 -15.97
CA PHE A 145 0.51 2.53 -15.45
C PHE A 145 1.56 2.54 -16.57
N GLN A 146 2.52 3.46 -16.50
CA GLN A 146 3.78 3.29 -17.21
C GLN A 146 4.73 2.50 -16.32
N ALA A 147 5.26 1.41 -16.84
CA ALA A 147 6.17 0.51 -16.15
C ALA A 147 7.33 0.18 -17.10
N LEU A 148 8.07 -0.88 -16.78
CA LEU A 148 9.25 -1.33 -17.51
C LEU A 148 9.34 -2.86 -17.40
N GLU A 149 9.58 -3.54 -18.52
CA GLU A 149 10.21 -4.86 -18.44
C GLU A 149 11.71 -4.64 -18.35
N TRP A 150 12.20 -4.75 -17.13
CA TRP A 150 13.60 -4.56 -16.82
C TRP A 150 14.41 -5.75 -17.32
N ASN A 151 15.44 -5.49 -18.13
CA ASN A 151 16.46 -6.48 -18.44
C ASN A 151 17.30 -6.69 -17.16
N MET A 152 16.90 -7.64 -16.34
CA MET A 152 17.42 -7.82 -14.99
C MET A 152 18.86 -8.37 -15.03
N PRO A 153 19.87 -7.62 -14.56
CA PRO A 153 21.27 -8.05 -14.62
C PRO A 153 21.54 -9.41 -13.95
N GLY A 154 22.14 -10.34 -14.70
CA GLY A 154 22.44 -11.69 -14.23
C GLY A 154 21.24 -12.63 -14.10
N HIS A 155 20.05 -12.18 -14.50
CA HIS A 155 18.83 -12.95 -14.55
C HIS A 155 18.18 -12.76 -15.92
N GLU A 156 16.91 -13.15 -16.04
CA GLU A 156 16.12 -12.89 -17.24
C GLU A 156 15.46 -11.49 -17.17
N HIS A 157 14.15 -11.40 -17.31
CA HIS A 157 13.45 -10.12 -17.30
C HIS A 157 12.57 -10.00 -16.05
N CYS A 158 12.05 -8.79 -15.83
CA CYS A 158 11.26 -8.47 -14.66
C CYS A 158 10.25 -7.38 -14.95
N SER A 159 8.98 -7.63 -14.63
CA SER A 159 7.94 -6.62 -14.58
C SER A 159 8.20 -5.68 -13.41
N MET A 160 8.53 -4.42 -13.70
CA MET A 160 8.92 -3.43 -12.71
C MET A 160 8.14 -2.12 -12.92
N GLY A 161 7.66 -1.52 -11.83
CA GLY A 161 6.99 -0.21 -11.90
C GLY A 161 7.18 0.63 -10.65
N ILE A 162 7.10 1.95 -10.82
CA ILE A 162 7.11 2.97 -9.75
C ILE A 162 6.01 3.99 -10.09
N ILE A 163 5.00 4.13 -9.23
CA ILE A 163 3.84 5.00 -9.51
C ILE A 163 4.04 6.46 -9.10
N ASP A 164 5.10 6.77 -8.36
CA ASP A 164 5.42 8.15 -7.96
C ASP A 164 5.45 9.08 -9.17
N ASN A 165 4.84 10.26 -8.97
CA ASN A 165 4.67 11.32 -9.97
C ASN A 165 3.80 10.97 -11.18
N GLN A 166 3.43 9.72 -11.43
CA GLN A 166 2.64 9.36 -12.63
C GLN A 166 1.21 9.89 -12.59
N PHE A 167 0.73 10.29 -11.43
CA PHE A 167 -0.62 10.78 -11.18
C PHE A 167 -0.55 12.15 -10.47
N GLY A 168 -1.55 12.99 -10.70
CA GLY A 168 -1.62 14.34 -10.13
C GLY A 168 -1.84 15.42 -11.20
N THR A 169 -1.64 16.68 -10.83
CA THR A 169 -1.89 17.82 -11.73
C THR A 169 -0.85 17.98 -12.84
N ASN A 170 0.41 17.65 -12.54
CA ASN A 170 1.54 17.73 -13.47
C ASN A 170 2.29 16.38 -13.49
N PRO A 171 1.68 15.34 -14.06
CA PRO A 171 2.24 13.99 -13.98
C PRO A 171 3.53 13.86 -14.80
N ASN A 172 4.47 13.05 -14.31
CA ASN A 172 5.67 12.61 -15.02
C ASN A 172 6.05 11.18 -14.61
N VAL A 173 7.05 10.61 -15.28
CA VAL A 173 7.49 9.22 -15.05
C VAL A 173 9.00 9.13 -14.81
N ASN A 174 9.61 10.21 -14.32
CA ASN A 174 11.04 10.28 -14.07
C ASN A 174 11.57 9.13 -13.18
N PRO A 175 10.86 8.65 -12.13
CA PRO A 175 11.36 7.55 -11.32
C PRO A 175 11.61 6.24 -12.09
N VAL A 176 10.72 5.88 -13.03
CA VAL A 176 10.91 4.67 -13.86
C VAL A 176 12.01 4.89 -14.90
N ALA A 177 12.05 6.08 -15.53
CA ALA A 177 13.10 6.42 -16.48
C ALA A 177 14.50 6.45 -15.81
N GLU A 178 14.61 7.02 -14.60
CA GLU A 178 15.85 7.00 -13.83
C GLU A 178 16.27 5.56 -13.50
N PHE A 179 15.33 4.71 -13.06
CA PHE A 179 15.65 3.31 -12.77
C PHE A 179 16.20 2.58 -14.00
N GLU A 180 15.53 2.73 -15.14
CA GLU A 180 15.94 2.12 -16.41
C GLU A 180 17.38 2.53 -16.76
N TYR A 181 17.65 3.83 -16.79
CA TYR A 181 19.00 4.35 -17.05
C TYR A 181 20.04 3.80 -16.07
N LYS A 182 19.72 3.68 -14.78
CA LYS A 182 20.70 3.31 -13.76
C LYS A 182 21.02 1.84 -13.72
N PHE A 183 20.02 0.98 -13.95
CA PHE A 183 20.08 -0.43 -13.56
C PHE A 183 19.75 -1.41 -14.67
N ASP A 184 19.21 -0.99 -15.82
CA ASP A 184 18.96 -1.90 -16.93
C ASP A 184 20.28 -2.53 -17.42
N ALA A 185 20.24 -3.82 -17.75
CA ALA A 185 21.41 -4.54 -18.27
C ALA A 185 21.79 -4.10 -19.69
N SER A 186 20.81 -3.63 -20.47
CA SER A 186 20.95 -3.27 -21.88
C SER A 186 21.11 -1.77 -22.10
N ASP A 187 20.95 -0.92 -21.07
CA ASP A 187 21.20 0.51 -21.20
C ASP A 187 22.71 0.84 -21.14
N LEU A 188 23.25 1.29 -22.27
CA LEU A 188 24.65 1.70 -22.42
C LEU A 188 24.80 3.23 -22.60
N ASP A 189 23.75 4.02 -22.30
CA ASP A 189 23.83 5.48 -22.38
C ASP A 189 24.81 6.04 -21.34
N LEU A 190 25.67 6.96 -21.77
CA LEU A 190 26.64 7.64 -20.91
C LEU A 190 26.39 9.15 -20.81
N LEU A 191 25.58 9.71 -21.72
CA LEU A 191 25.46 11.15 -21.88
C LEU A 191 24.06 11.65 -21.52
N GLY A 192 23.02 10.98 -22.03
CA GLY A 192 21.66 11.48 -21.95
C GLY A 192 21.11 11.46 -20.52
N GLY A 193 21.06 10.29 -19.88
CA GLY A 193 20.63 10.17 -18.48
C GLY A 193 21.52 10.97 -17.51
N ALA A 194 22.82 11.05 -17.78
CA ALA A 194 23.76 11.87 -16.99
C ALA A 194 23.42 13.37 -17.07
N SER A 195 22.99 13.86 -18.24
CA SER A 195 22.52 15.25 -18.40
C SER A 195 21.24 15.55 -17.62
N GLN A 196 20.50 14.52 -17.18
CA GLN A 196 19.35 14.64 -16.28
C GLN A 196 19.74 14.66 -14.80
N GLY A 197 21.04 14.54 -14.49
CA GLY A 197 21.56 14.45 -13.12
C GLY A 197 21.50 13.04 -12.53
N TRP A 198 21.22 12.02 -13.34
CA TRP A 198 21.18 10.62 -12.88
C TRP A 198 22.56 9.97 -12.89
N ILE A 199 22.79 9.05 -11.96
CA ILE A 199 24.08 8.37 -11.76
C ILE A 199 23.91 6.88 -12.02
N LYS A 200 24.49 6.39 -13.12
CA LYS A 200 24.45 4.98 -13.51
C LYS A 200 25.19 4.08 -12.51
N SER A 201 24.70 2.86 -12.30
CA SER A 201 25.37 1.86 -11.46
C SER A 201 26.77 1.52 -12.02
N THR A 202 27.73 1.31 -11.12
CA THR A 202 29.09 0.85 -11.46
C THR A 202 29.25 -0.66 -11.32
N ASN A 203 28.22 -1.39 -10.87
CA ASN A 203 28.27 -2.84 -10.75
C ASN A 203 28.20 -3.51 -12.13
N GLY A 204 28.84 -4.67 -12.27
CA GLY A 204 28.74 -5.46 -13.49
C GLY A 204 27.32 -5.98 -13.75
N ASN A 205 27.00 -6.34 -14.99
CA ASN A 205 25.69 -6.89 -15.38
C ASN A 205 25.45 -8.31 -14.84
N ASN A 206 25.31 -8.44 -13.52
CA ASN A 206 25.16 -9.69 -12.80
C ASN A 206 24.23 -9.51 -11.58
N HIS A 207 24.05 -10.60 -10.82
CA HIS A 207 23.18 -10.66 -9.64
C HIS A 207 23.40 -9.48 -8.67
N THR A 208 24.63 -9.01 -8.47
CA THR A 208 24.94 -7.89 -7.55
C THR A 208 24.28 -6.59 -7.98
N LYS A 209 24.28 -6.27 -9.29
CA LYS A 209 23.59 -5.08 -9.81
C LYS A 209 22.07 -5.21 -9.67
N THR A 210 21.54 -6.43 -9.77
CA THR A 210 20.11 -6.69 -9.48
C THR A 210 19.78 -6.39 -8.01
N LEU A 211 20.59 -6.87 -7.06
CA LEU A 211 20.36 -6.59 -5.64
C LEU A 211 20.52 -5.10 -5.29
N GLU A 212 21.47 -4.41 -5.92
CA GLU A 212 21.62 -2.96 -5.80
C GLU A 212 20.37 -2.22 -6.27
N ALA A 213 19.85 -2.58 -7.44
CA ALA A 213 18.65 -1.97 -8.01
C ALA A 213 17.43 -2.19 -7.11
N ILE A 214 17.23 -3.42 -6.62
CA ILE A 214 16.14 -3.75 -5.68
C ILE A 214 16.29 -2.95 -4.39
N ALA A 215 17.50 -2.87 -3.81
CA ALA A 215 17.76 -2.10 -2.61
C ALA A 215 17.51 -0.60 -2.82
N TRP A 216 17.84 -0.08 -4.00
CA TRP A 216 17.55 1.31 -4.38
C TRP A 216 16.04 1.56 -4.44
N VAL A 217 15.26 0.68 -5.07
CA VAL A 217 13.79 0.82 -5.11
C VAL A 217 13.19 0.67 -3.72
N GLN A 218 13.66 -0.29 -2.92
CA GLN A 218 13.25 -0.46 -1.52
C GLN A 218 13.54 0.77 -0.64
N GLN A 219 14.63 1.49 -0.91
CA GLN A 219 15.00 2.69 -0.17
C GLN A 219 14.16 3.91 -0.59
N ASN A 220 13.90 4.07 -1.89
CA ASN A 220 13.31 5.29 -2.43
C ASN A 220 11.79 5.21 -2.63
N TYR A 221 11.26 4.04 -2.96
CA TYR A 221 9.85 3.81 -3.33
C TYR A 221 9.23 2.55 -2.67
N PRO A 222 9.49 2.26 -1.38
CA PRO A 222 9.14 0.97 -0.74
C PRO A 222 7.67 0.56 -0.89
N TYR A 223 6.76 1.53 -0.96
CA TYR A 223 5.32 1.28 -0.96
C TYR A 223 4.62 1.68 -2.24
N SER A 224 5.33 2.24 -3.21
CA SER A 224 4.77 2.77 -4.45
C SER A 224 5.37 2.11 -5.68
N SER A 225 5.99 0.94 -5.51
CA SER A 225 6.61 0.17 -6.58
C SER A 225 6.41 -1.34 -6.45
N TRP A 226 6.75 -2.06 -7.52
CA TRP A 226 6.87 -3.51 -7.58
C TRP A 226 8.03 -3.94 -8.48
N ILE A 227 8.58 -5.13 -8.20
CA ILE A 227 9.62 -5.84 -8.95
C ILE A 227 9.24 -7.33 -8.93
N ILE A 228 8.80 -7.85 -10.08
CA ILE A 228 8.27 -9.20 -10.22
C ILE A 228 9.05 -9.90 -11.36
N PRO A 229 9.97 -10.84 -11.08
CA PRO A 229 10.68 -11.58 -12.12
C PRO A 229 9.69 -12.24 -13.09
N ALA A 230 9.87 -11.94 -14.38
CA ALA A 230 9.00 -12.39 -15.46
C ALA A 230 9.50 -13.73 -16.01
N HIS A 231 8.55 -14.61 -16.38
CA HIS A 231 8.78 -15.94 -16.99
C HIS A 231 10.09 -16.63 -16.52
N PRO A 232 10.32 -16.77 -15.21
CA PRO A 232 11.66 -16.91 -14.65
C PRO A 232 12.36 -18.23 -14.99
N GLU A 233 11.61 -19.25 -15.40
CA GLU A 233 12.12 -20.54 -15.84
C GLU A 233 12.72 -20.51 -17.25
N ARG A 234 12.32 -19.57 -18.13
CA ARG A 234 12.54 -19.66 -19.58
C ARG A 234 14.01 -19.81 -19.94
N LYS A 235 14.91 -19.03 -19.33
CA LYS A 235 16.36 -19.12 -19.58
C LYS A 235 17.17 -19.90 -18.52
N GLY A 236 16.53 -20.44 -17.49
CA GLY A 236 17.20 -21.16 -16.40
C GLY A 236 18.18 -20.30 -15.59
N MET A 237 18.05 -18.96 -15.65
CA MET A 237 18.93 -18.02 -14.96
C MET A 237 18.45 -17.72 -13.53
N ASN A 238 17.13 -17.75 -13.30
CA ASN A 238 16.57 -17.62 -11.98
C ASN A 238 16.65 -18.96 -11.21
N ASN A 239 16.77 -18.88 -9.90
CA ASN A 239 16.72 -20.02 -9.00
C ASN A 239 16.24 -19.57 -7.61
N ILE A 240 15.99 -20.53 -6.73
CA ILE A 240 15.42 -20.23 -5.41
C ILE A 240 16.32 -19.34 -4.55
N ALA A 241 17.65 -19.53 -4.59
CA ALA A 241 18.57 -18.67 -3.85
C ALA A 241 18.50 -17.23 -4.35
N GLY A 242 18.44 -17.05 -5.67
CA GLY A 242 18.24 -15.74 -6.29
C GLY A 242 16.96 -15.05 -5.82
N PHE A 243 15.83 -15.77 -5.78
CA PHE A 243 14.57 -15.22 -5.26
C PHE A 243 14.63 -14.86 -3.77
N ARG A 244 15.30 -15.69 -2.97
CA ARG A 244 15.53 -15.41 -1.54
C ARG A 244 16.35 -14.14 -1.38
N ASP A 245 17.41 -13.97 -2.15
CA ASP A 245 18.28 -12.78 -2.13
C ASP A 245 17.53 -11.52 -2.55
N MET A 246 16.76 -11.58 -3.65
CA MET A 246 15.92 -10.47 -4.12
C MET A 246 14.88 -10.06 -3.06
N ASN A 247 14.17 -11.01 -2.47
CA ASN A 247 13.20 -10.72 -1.41
C ASN A 247 13.87 -10.20 -0.13
N ASN A 248 15.08 -10.65 0.20
CA ASN A 248 15.84 -10.13 1.33
C ASN A 248 16.29 -8.67 1.09
N ALA A 249 16.70 -8.34 -0.13
CA ALA A 249 17.14 -6.99 -0.51
C ALA A 249 15.99 -5.98 -0.53
N GLY A 250 14.78 -6.40 -0.90
CA GLY A 250 13.62 -5.51 -1.01
C GLY A 250 12.29 -6.19 -0.74
N PRO A 251 11.97 -6.58 0.50
CA PRO A 251 10.78 -7.38 0.81
C PRO A 251 9.45 -6.66 0.54
N THR A 252 9.45 -5.33 0.42
CA THR A 252 8.23 -4.55 0.12
C THR A 252 8.01 -4.30 -1.36
N VAL A 253 9.04 -4.55 -2.17
CA VAL A 253 9.05 -4.23 -3.60
C VAL A 253 9.22 -5.48 -4.46
N CYS A 254 9.96 -6.49 -4.01
CA CYS A 254 10.15 -7.77 -4.70
C CYS A 254 9.48 -8.91 -3.91
N PHE A 255 8.25 -9.23 -4.31
CA PHE A 255 7.32 -10.07 -3.52
C PHE A 255 6.57 -11.11 -4.35
N GLY A 256 7.06 -11.49 -5.52
CA GLY A 256 6.39 -12.50 -6.35
C GLY A 256 7.09 -12.68 -7.69
N PHE A 257 6.50 -13.49 -8.55
CA PHE A 257 7.01 -13.80 -9.89
C PHE A 257 5.88 -14.09 -10.90
N GLU A 258 6.22 -14.14 -12.19
CA GLU A 258 5.30 -14.56 -13.25
C GLU A 258 5.67 -15.95 -13.77
N SER A 259 5.49 -16.97 -12.92
CA SER A 259 5.64 -18.39 -13.29
C SER A 259 4.40 -18.90 -14.07
N MET A 260 3.47 -18.03 -14.45
CA MET A 260 2.49 -18.28 -15.51
C MET A 260 2.82 -17.37 -16.70
N PRO A 261 3.65 -17.84 -17.63
CA PRO A 261 4.26 -17.00 -18.66
C PRO A 261 3.27 -16.58 -19.76
N GLY A 262 3.68 -15.58 -20.55
CA GLY A 262 3.09 -15.26 -21.84
C GLY A 262 3.28 -16.32 -22.91
N HIS A 263 3.21 -15.95 -24.20
CA HIS A 263 3.44 -16.86 -25.34
C HIS A 263 2.65 -18.18 -25.31
N GLN A 264 1.46 -18.16 -24.71
CA GLN A 264 0.63 -19.35 -24.48
C GLN A 264 0.08 -19.98 -25.77
N LYS A 265 0.14 -19.25 -26.89
CA LYS A 265 -0.31 -19.71 -28.22
C LYS A 265 0.81 -20.33 -29.05
N GLY A 266 2.07 -20.06 -28.72
CA GLY A 266 3.24 -20.59 -29.41
C GLY A 266 3.32 -22.13 -29.37
N PRO A 267 4.00 -22.76 -30.36
CA PRO A 267 4.12 -24.23 -30.45
C PRO A 267 4.92 -24.83 -29.29
N ASP A 268 5.97 -24.13 -28.86
CA ASP A 268 6.58 -24.29 -27.53
C ASP A 268 5.81 -23.36 -26.58
N ARG A 269 4.81 -23.89 -25.87
CA ARG A 269 3.95 -23.08 -24.99
C ARG A 269 4.78 -22.35 -23.93
N GLY A 270 4.55 -21.04 -23.79
CA GLY A 270 5.37 -20.18 -22.92
C GLY A 270 6.73 -19.79 -23.49
N GLU A 271 7.06 -20.21 -24.72
CA GLU A 271 8.43 -20.23 -25.27
C GLU A 271 9.44 -21.01 -24.42
N TYR A 272 8.95 -21.94 -23.61
CA TYR A 272 9.79 -22.79 -22.78
C TYR A 272 10.25 -23.98 -23.60
N LYS A 273 11.56 -24.02 -23.89
CA LYS A 273 12.17 -25.01 -24.78
C LYS A 273 13.60 -25.30 -24.39
N THR A 274 14.02 -26.54 -24.64
CA THR A 274 15.37 -27.04 -24.29
C THR A 274 16.50 -26.13 -24.79
N ALA A 275 16.34 -25.51 -25.97
CA ALA A 275 17.34 -24.62 -26.56
C ALA A 275 17.63 -23.36 -25.71
N TYR A 276 16.72 -22.96 -24.83
CA TYR A 276 16.90 -21.84 -23.91
C TYR A 276 17.42 -22.26 -22.54
N ASN A 277 17.78 -23.53 -22.36
CA ASN A 277 18.14 -24.08 -21.05
C ASN A 277 17.02 -23.88 -20.01
N THR A 278 15.76 -23.92 -20.46
CA THR A 278 14.58 -23.72 -19.62
C THR A 278 14.58 -24.71 -18.46
N TYR A 279 14.40 -24.19 -17.24
CA TYR A 279 14.21 -25.03 -16.07
C TYR A 279 12.85 -25.75 -16.16
N GLY A 280 12.83 -27.07 -15.99
CA GLY A 280 11.62 -27.87 -16.22
C GLY A 280 11.30 -28.13 -17.71
N ARG A 281 12.10 -27.61 -18.64
CA ARG A 281 12.06 -27.81 -20.11
C ARG A 281 10.82 -27.27 -20.84
N THR A 282 9.66 -27.18 -20.20
CA THR A 282 8.39 -26.69 -20.77
C THR A 282 7.45 -26.20 -19.65
N THR A 283 6.24 -25.77 -20.01
CA THR A 283 5.13 -25.49 -19.09
C THR A 283 4.35 -26.77 -18.75
N TYR A 284 3.52 -26.69 -17.72
CA TYR A 284 2.70 -27.76 -17.17
C TYR A 284 1.29 -27.21 -16.95
N GLY A 285 0.36 -27.50 -17.85
CA GLY A 285 -0.95 -26.84 -17.81
C GLY A 285 -0.87 -25.35 -18.20
N GLY A 286 0.13 -24.96 -18.99
CA GLY A 286 0.48 -23.56 -19.25
C GLY A 286 1.16 -22.83 -18.08
N CYS A 287 1.38 -23.49 -16.93
CA CYS A 287 2.11 -22.92 -15.79
C CYS A 287 3.56 -23.40 -15.77
N GLY A 288 4.50 -22.53 -15.44
CA GLY A 288 5.90 -22.87 -15.19
C GLY A 288 6.07 -23.81 -13.99
N ILE A 289 7.12 -24.64 -14.03
CA ILE A 289 7.33 -25.70 -13.05
C ILE A 289 7.59 -25.18 -11.63
N TYR A 290 8.04 -23.92 -11.47
CA TYR A 290 8.26 -23.33 -10.15
C TYR A 290 6.96 -23.22 -9.35
N ALA A 291 5.83 -23.00 -10.02
CA ALA A 291 4.51 -22.89 -9.39
C ALA A 291 3.60 -24.12 -9.60
N ALA A 292 3.69 -24.81 -10.75
CA ALA A 292 2.83 -25.94 -11.07
C ALA A 292 3.06 -27.15 -10.15
N LYS A 293 4.32 -27.39 -9.75
CA LYS A 293 4.71 -28.52 -8.91
C LYS A 293 4.32 -28.28 -7.44
N VAL A 294 3.52 -29.20 -6.89
CA VAL A 294 3.25 -29.26 -5.44
C VAL A 294 4.56 -29.55 -4.70
N GLY A 295 4.92 -28.68 -3.76
CA GLY A 295 6.21 -28.72 -3.07
C GLY A 295 7.39 -28.19 -3.89
N GLY A 296 7.14 -27.48 -5.00
CA GLY A 296 8.15 -26.83 -5.83
C GLY A 296 8.73 -25.54 -5.24
N VAL A 297 9.37 -24.72 -6.08
CA VAL A 297 10.05 -23.48 -5.66
C VAL A 297 9.10 -22.50 -4.98
N TRP A 298 7.88 -22.34 -5.53
CA TRP A 298 6.88 -21.49 -4.91
C TRP A 298 6.56 -21.92 -3.49
N ASP A 299 6.25 -23.21 -3.32
CA ASP A 299 5.89 -23.79 -2.04
C ASP A 299 7.04 -23.75 -1.02
N ALA A 300 8.29 -23.89 -1.48
CA ALA A 300 9.47 -23.71 -0.63
C ALA A 300 9.57 -22.27 -0.09
N LEU A 301 9.36 -21.26 -0.95
CA LEU A 301 9.35 -19.85 -0.53
C LEU A 301 8.16 -19.53 0.40
N LEU A 302 6.99 -20.10 0.15
CA LEU A 302 5.82 -19.97 1.03
C LEU A 302 6.04 -20.64 2.39
N SER A 303 6.72 -21.79 2.42
CA SER A 303 7.12 -22.51 3.64
C SER A 303 8.14 -21.73 4.48
N GLU A 304 8.78 -20.72 3.92
CA GLU A 304 9.62 -19.77 4.64
C GLU A 304 8.85 -18.59 5.24
N GLY A 305 7.55 -18.48 4.95
CA GLY A 305 6.71 -17.35 5.35
C GLY A 305 7.02 -16.09 4.55
N ARG A 306 7.63 -16.21 3.36
CA ARG A 306 7.88 -15.07 2.47
C ARG A 306 6.59 -14.63 1.80
N ALA A 307 6.38 -13.33 1.71
CA ALA A 307 5.46 -12.75 0.74
C ALA A 307 6.03 -12.97 -0.67
N TRP A 308 5.68 -14.12 -1.27
CA TRP A 308 6.09 -14.51 -2.60
C TRP A 308 4.89 -15.02 -3.39
N TRP A 309 4.32 -14.11 -4.18
CA TRP A 309 3.04 -14.26 -4.85
C TRP A 309 3.21 -14.73 -6.28
N LEU A 310 2.24 -15.49 -6.75
CA LEU A 310 2.14 -15.87 -8.15
C LEU A 310 1.36 -14.81 -8.91
N PHE A 311 1.89 -14.41 -10.06
CA PHE A 311 1.25 -13.54 -11.05
C PHE A 311 1.30 -14.19 -12.44
N ALA A 312 0.51 -13.65 -13.36
CA ALA A 312 0.53 -13.97 -14.77
C ALA A 312 0.45 -12.71 -15.61
N SER A 313 0.98 -12.79 -16.81
CA SER A 313 1.08 -11.65 -17.72
C SER A 313 1.07 -12.11 -19.17
N SER A 314 0.60 -11.26 -20.08
CA SER A 314 0.46 -11.65 -21.48
C SER A 314 1.80 -11.91 -22.18
N ASP A 315 2.86 -11.20 -21.77
CA ASP A 315 4.12 -11.03 -22.51
C ASP A 315 3.85 -10.79 -24.01
N PHE A 316 2.82 -10.00 -24.31
CA PHE A 316 2.35 -9.86 -25.69
C PHE A 316 3.38 -9.14 -26.54
N HIS A 317 3.89 -9.80 -27.57
CA HIS A 317 4.73 -9.20 -28.62
C HIS A 317 4.02 -9.18 -29.96
N SER A 318 3.24 -10.21 -30.29
CA SER A 318 2.45 -10.28 -31.52
C SER A 318 1.31 -11.29 -31.43
N ASP A 319 0.30 -11.16 -32.27
CA ASP A 319 -0.85 -12.08 -32.31
C ASP A 319 -0.54 -13.45 -32.94
N SER A 320 0.73 -13.79 -33.17
CA SER A 320 1.16 -15.09 -33.67
C SER A 320 1.46 -16.08 -32.54
N PRO A 321 2.49 -15.88 -31.69
CA PRO A 321 2.74 -16.73 -30.51
C PRO A 321 1.93 -16.31 -29.28
N ASP A 322 1.27 -15.16 -29.30
CA ASP A 322 0.57 -14.59 -28.14
C ASP A 322 -0.93 -14.50 -28.33
N PHE A 323 -1.63 -14.55 -27.20
CA PHE A 323 -2.98 -14.02 -27.09
C PHE A 323 -2.88 -12.55 -26.69
N TRP A 324 -3.84 -11.74 -27.14
CA TRP A 324 -3.90 -10.33 -26.74
C TRP A 324 -3.98 -10.19 -25.21
N PRO A 325 -3.49 -9.09 -24.61
CA PRO A 325 -3.56 -8.90 -23.17
C PRO A 325 -5.01 -8.98 -22.66
N GLY A 326 -5.26 -9.87 -21.71
CA GLY A 326 -6.57 -10.19 -21.17
C GLY A 326 -7.43 -11.18 -21.99
N GLU A 327 -7.04 -11.56 -23.20
CA GLU A 327 -7.81 -12.51 -24.03
C GLU A 327 -7.83 -13.91 -23.40
N TYR A 328 -6.67 -14.40 -22.98
CA TYR A 328 -6.49 -15.73 -22.42
C TYR A 328 -6.20 -15.71 -20.93
N GLN A 329 -5.18 -14.97 -20.49
CA GLN A 329 -4.75 -14.94 -19.09
C GLN A 329 -5.10 -13.63 -18.42
N LYS A 330 -5.52 -13.72 -17.15
CA LYS A 330 -5.89 -12.56 -16.34
C LYS A 330 -5.41 -12.77 -14.90
N THR A 331 -4.79 -11.74 -14.33
CA THR A 331 -4.57 -11.65 -12.89
C THR A 331 -5.72 -10.85 -12.26
N TYR A 332 -6.43 -11.45 -11.32
CA TYR A 332 -7.45 -10.78 -10.50
C TYR A 332 -6.82 -10.33 -9.18
N THR A 333 -6.83 -9.03 -8.90
CA THR A 333 -6.26 -8.46 -7.66
C THR A 333 -7.31 -7.66 -6.93
N TYR A 334 -7.42 -7.83 -5.61
CA TYR A 334 -8.36 -7.07 -4.79
C TYR A 334 -7.87 -5.63 -4.60
N ILE A 335 -8.65 -4.67 -5.08
CA ILE A 335 -8.39 -3.23 -4.97
C ILE A 335 -9.33 -2.63 -3.92
N THR A 336 -8.80 -1.85 -2.98
CA THR A 336 -9.57 -1.23 -1.89
C THR A 336 -10.27 0.07 -2.31
N ASP A 337 -9.69 0.80 -3.24
CA ASP A 337 -10.25 2.00 -3.86
C ASP A 337 -9.84 2.06 -5.33
N LYS A 338 -10.79 1.82 -6.24
CA LYS A 338 -10.57 1.81 -7.69
C LYS A 338 -10.15 3.17 -8.25
N THR A 339 -10.38 4.26 -7.49
CA THR A 339 -10.01 5.62 -7.91
C THR A 339 -8.59 6.00 -7.47
N ASN A 340 -7.99 5.23 -6.55
CA ASN A 340 -6.69 5.50 -5.99
C ASN A 340 -5.61 4.61 -6.63
N PRO A 341 -4.64 5.16 -7.40
CA PRO A 341 -3.55 4.39 -7.97
C PRO A 341 -2.73 3.59 -6.93
N GLN A 342 -2.58 4.13 -5.72
CA GLN A 342 -1.87 3.46 -4.63
C GLN A 342 -2.53 2.14 -4.23
N SER A 343 -3.86 2.05 -4.30
CA SER A 343 -4.61 0.84 -3.96
C SER A 343 -4.31 -0.33 -4.90
N TYR A 344 -3.84 -0.08 -6.12
CA TYR A 344 -3.39 -1.12 -7.05
C TYR A 344 -2.07 -1.73 -6.61
N VAL A 345 -1.07 -0.89 -6.32
CA VAL A 345 0.24 -1.35 -5.82
C VAL A 345 0.08 -2.08 -4.48
N ASP A 346 -0.76 -1.55 -3.60
CA ASP A 346 -1.07 -2.19 -2.32
C ASP A 346 -1.80 -3.53 -2.49
N GLY A 347 -2.75 -3.60 -3.43
CA GLY A 347 -3.43 -4.84 -3.79
C GLY A 347 -2.45 -5.91 -4.26
N LEU A 348 -1.53 -5.56 -5.16
CA LEU A 348 -0.47 -6.45 -5.65
C LEU A 348 0.43 -6.94 -4.50
N ARG A 349 0.93 -6.02 -3.68
CA ARG A 349 1.80 -6.33 -2.54
C ARG A 349 1.10 -7.20 -1.51
N SER A 350 -0.20 -7.01 -1.31
CA SER A 350 -0.96 -7.78 -0.33
C SER A 350 -1.02 -9.28 -0.64
N GLY A 351 -0.83 -9.67 -1.91
CA GLY A 351 -1.01 -11.05 -2.34
C GLY A 351 -2.46 -11.48 -2.43
N ASN A 352 -3.43 -10.58 -2.23
CA ASN A 352 -4.84 -10.87 -2.40
C ASN A 352 -5.24 -10.93 -3.88
N SER A 353 -4.67 -11.94 -4.56
CA SER A 353 -4.78 -12.14 -6.00
C SER A 353 -4.92 -13.62 -6.35
N PHE A 354 -5.54 -13.86 -7.50
CA PHE A 354 -5.61 -15.17 -8.14
C PHE A 354 -5.50 -14.99 -9.65
N ILE A 355 -5.10 -16.05 -10.36
CA ILE A 355 -4.87 -16.04 -11.79
C ILE A 355 -5.80 -17.03 -12.45
N VAL A 356 -6.26 -16.69 -13.65
CA VAL A 356 -7.15 -17.54 -14.44
C VAL A 356 -6.70 -17.56 -15.90
N ASN A 357 -6.68 -18.75 -16.48
CA ASN A 357 -6.57 -18.94 -17.93
C ASN A 357 -7.94 -19.25 -18.54
N GLY A 358 -8.19 -18.71 -19.74
CA GLY A 358 -9.35 -18.99 -20.56
C GLY A 358 -10.70 -18.67 -19.94
N ASP A 359 -10.74 -17.75 -18.96
CA ASP A 359 -11.95 -17.42 -18.19
C ASP A 359 -12.61 -18.65 -17.54
N LEU A 360 -11.83 -19.65 -17.11
CA LEU A 360 -12.33 -20.84 -16.42
C LEU A 360 -13.15 -20.50 -15.16
N ILE A 361 -12.77 -19.42 -14.47
CA ILE A 361 -13.54 -18.81 -13.38
C ILE A 361 -13.48 -17.28 -13.52
N ASP A 362 -14.50 -16.57 -13.05
CA ASP A 362 -14.52 -15.10 -13.08
C ASP A 362 -14.69 -14.46 -11.69
N SER A 363 -14.79 -15.28 -10.64
CA SER A 363 -14.91 -14.84 -9.25
C SER A 363 -14.43 -15.92 -8.28
N LEU A 364 -13.71 -15.49 -7.25
CA LEU A 364 -13.24 -16.33 -6.15
C LEU A 364 -13.41 -15.59 -4.82
N ILE A 365 -14.02 -16.27 -3.86
CA ILE A 365 -13.95 -15.96 -2.43
C ILE A 365 -13.18 -17.12 -1.81
N PHE A 366 -12.04 -16.81 -1.22
CA PHE A 366 -11.21 -17.76 -0.51
C PHE A 366 -10.82 -17.13 0.82
N GLU A 367 -11.34 -17.71 1.91
CA GLU A 367 -11.18 -17.15 3.24
C GLU A 367 -11.11 -18.24 4.31
N ILE A 368 -10.41 -17.95 5.40
CA ILE A 368 -10.34 -18.81 6.59
C ILE A 368 -10.85 -18.01 7.79
N ALA A 369 -11.78 -18.61 8.53
CA ALA A 369 -12.41 -18.02 9.70
C ALA A 369 -12.46 -19.02 10.89
N PRO A 370 -12.59 -18.53 12.14
CA PRO A 370 -12.97 -19.34 13.28
C PRO A 370 -14.32 -20.04 13.08
N GLN A 371 -14.42 -21.30 13.51
CA GLN A 371 -15.68 -22.07 13.39
C GLN A 371 -16.83 -21.43 14.19
N ASN A 372 -16.54 -20.89 15.37
CA ASN A 372 -17.52 -20.18 16.19
C ASN A 372 -17.49 -18.71 15.76
N ASN A 373 -18.48 -18.32 14.96
CA ASN A 373 -18.58 -17.05 14.22
C ASN A 373 -18.85 -15.82 15.12
N THR A 374 -18.14 -15.69 16.24
CA THR A 374 -18.32 -14.64 17.25
C THR A 374 -17.31 -13.49 17.13
N SER A 375 -16.44 -13.51 16.11
CA SER A 375 -15.44 -12.46 15.87
C SER A 375 -15.33 -12.11 14.38
N ASN A 376 -15.04 -10.84 14.06
CA ASN A 376 -14.76 -10.36 12.70
C ASN A 376 -13.38 -10.82 12.17
N LEU A 377 -12.83 -11.92 12.69
CA LEU A 377 -11.50 -12.41 12.35
C LEU A 377 -11.56 -13.33 11.13
N VAL A 378 -11.41 -12.77 9.94
CA VAL A 378 -11.35 -13.50 8.67
C VAL A 378 -10.04 -13.18 7.97
N ALA A 379 -9.30 -14.20 7.54
CA ALA A 379 -8.13 -14.02 6.70
C ALA A 379 -8.44 -14.39 5.25
N LYS A 380 -7.96 -13.56 4.32
CA LYS A 380 -8.05 -13.75 2.86
C LYS A 380 -6.67 -14.03 2.28
N MET A 381 -6.59 -14.22 0.96
CA MET A 381 -5.32 -14.44 0.25
C MET A 381 -4.28 -13.37 0.62
N GLY A 382 -3.05 -13.83 0.85
CA GLY A 382 -1.94 -13.07 1.40
C GLY A 382 -1.98 -12.87 2.91
N GLN A 383 -3.13 -12.92 3.57
CA GLN A 383 -3.21 -12.62 5.00
C GLN A 383 -2.85 -13.81 5.89
N THR A 384 -2.43 -13.49 7.12
CA THR A 384 -2.23 -14.46 8.19
C THR A 384 -3.35 -14.34 9.21
N LEU A 385 -4.04 -15.44 9.49
CA LEU A 385 -4.97 -15.52 10.62
C LEU A 385 -4.19 -15.86 11.91
N PRO A 386 -4.16 -14.98 12.92
CA PRO A 386 -3.53 -15.27 14.19
C PRO A 386 -4.36 -16.26 15.03
N VAL A 387 -3.66 -17.11 15.79
CA VAL A 387 -4.05 -17.77 17.07
C VAL A 387 -4.37 -19.28 17.05
N CYS A 388 -3.73 -19.92 18.06
CA CYS A 388 -3.61 -21.31 18.51
C CYS A 388 -4.85 -22.21 18.49
N GLY A 389 -4.64 -23.45 18.04
CA GLY A 389 -5.23 -24.68 18.61
C GLY A 389 -6.75 -24.83 18.51
N GLN A 390 -7.43 -23.89 17.86
CA GLN A 390 -8.88 -23.90 17.70
C GLN A 390 -9.23 -24.30 16.27
N THR A 391 -10.36 -25.00 16.12
CA THR A 391 -10.88 -25.38 14.81
C THR A 391 -11.13 -24.14 13.93
N ARG A 392 -10.73 -24.25 12.67
CA ARG A 392 -10.96 -23.25 11.63
C ARG A 392 -11.82 -23.84 10.53
N VAL A 393 -12.46 -22.96 9.77
CA VAL A 393 -13.17 -23.35 8.57
C VAL A 393 -12.60 -22.54 7.41
N LEU A 394 -12.16 -23.26 6.40
CA LEU A 394 -11.78 -22.72 5.12
C LEU A 394 -13.03 -22.69 4.25
N HIS A 395 -13.39 -21.52 3.75
CA HIS A 395 -14.52 -21.29 2.87
C HIS A 395 -14.01 -20.96 1.47
N ILE A 396 -14.55 -21.68 0.49
CA ILE A 396 -14.32 -21.39 -0.93
C ILE A 396 -15.67 -21.16 -1.56
N LYS A 397 -15.78 -20.07 -2.31
CA LYS A 397 -16.89 -19.84 -3.23
C LYS A 397 -16.33 -19.37 -4.55
N VAL A 398 -16.62 -20.10 -5.61
CA VAL A 398 -16.08 -19.85 -6.95
C VAL A 398 -17.23 -19.73 -7.94
N ARG A 399 -17.07 -18.90 -8.97
CA ARG A 399 -18.02 -18.83 -10.08
C ARG A 399 -17.37 -19.28 -11.38
N ASP A 400 -17.96 -20.33 -11.93
CA ASP A 400 -17.78 -20.83 -13.29
C ASP A 400 -18.71 -20.00 -14.20
N PRO A 401 -18.18 -19.06 -15.00
CA PRO A 401 -19.01 -18.08 -15.70
C PRO A 401 -19.98 -18.75 -16.67
N GLN A 402 -21.19 -18.21 -16.76
CA GLN A 402 -22.18 -18.70 -17.71
C GLN A 402 -21.91 -18.09 -19.09
N GLY A 403 -21.60 -18.92 -20.08
CA GLY A 403 -21.50 -18.51 -21.49
C GLY A 403 -20.11 -18.69 -22.10
N ILE A 404 -19.96 -18.25 -23.35
CA ILE A 404 -18.73 -18.49 -24.10
C ILE A 404 -17.59 -17.56 -23.66
N ASN A 405 -16.38 -18.11 -23.57
CA ASN A 405 -15.13 -17.37 -23.38
C ASN A 405 -14.59 -16.83 -24.72
N ASN A 406 -13.36 -16.29 -24.68
CA ASN A 406 -12.70 -15.72 -25.87
C ASN A 406 -12.16 -16.77 -26.87
N ASN A 407 -12.43 -18.07 -26.70
CA ASN A 407 -11.94 -19.09 -27.63
C ASN A 407 -12.68 -19.03 -28.97
N ILE A 408 -12.04 -18.43 -29.96
CA ILE A 408 -12.48 -18.41 -31.36
C ILE A 408 -11.79 -19.48 -32.23
N TYR A 409 -10.90 -20.29 -31.63
CA TYR A 409 -10.00 -21.20 -32.33
C TYR A 409 -10.52 -22.64 -32.40
N SER A 410 -11.56 -22.95 -31.62
CA SER A 410 -12.28 -24.23 -31.68
C SER A 410 -13.72 -24.05 -31.22
N SER A 411 -14.53 -25.12 -31.31
CA SER A 411 -15.89 -25.14 -30.77
C SER A 411 -15.95 -25.30 -29.25
N TYR A 412 -14.82 -25.53 -28.56
CA TYR A 412 -14.75 -25.68 -27.12
C TYR A 412 -14.60 -24.30 -26.45
N ASN A 413 -15.68 -23.53 -26.43
CA ASN A 413 -15.66 -22.14 -25.99
C ASN A 413 -16.46 -21.89 -24.71
N ASN A 414 -16.94 -22.92 -24.02
CA ASN A 414 -17.60 -22.82 -22.72
C ASN A 414 -16.98 -23.89 -21.80
N PRO A 415 -15.74 -23.68 -21.31
CA PRO A 415 -15.06 -24.64 -20.45
C PRO A 415 -15.78 -24.75 -19.11
N GLU A 416 -15.82 -25.94 -18.53
CA GLU A 416 -16.41 -26.17 -17.22
C GLU A 416 -15.31 -26.46 -16.19
N LEU A 417 -15.39 -25.84 -15.02
CA LEU A 417 -14.49 -26.17 -13.92
C LEU A 417 -14.79 -27.57 -13.38
N ASN A 418 -13.81 -28.48 -13.52
CA ASN A 418 -13.92 -29.89 -13.15
C ASN A 418 -13.72 -30.10 -11.65
N HIS A 419 -12.60 -29.63 -11.10
CA HIS A 419 -12.29 -29.77 -9.68
C HIS A 419 -11.40 -28.64 -9.15
N ILE A 420 -11.36 -28.52 -7.82
CA ILE A 420 -10.46 -27.62 -7.07
C ILE A 420 -9.70 -28.43 -6.03
N ASP A 421 -8.39 -28.31 -6.04
CA ASP A 421 -7.46 -28.81 -5.03
C ASP A 421 -7.20 -27.74 -3.97
N VAL A 422 -7.24 -28.15 -2.71
CA VAL A 422 -6.70 -27.38 -1.57
C VAL A 422 -5.32 -27.93 -1.26
N ILE A 423 -4.29 -27.12 -1.49
CA ILE A 423 -2.89 -27.46 -1.25
C ILE A 423 -2.44 -26.78 0.04
N CYS A 424 -1.77 -27.53 0.91
CA CYS A 424 -1.33 -27.06 2.21
C CYS A 424 0.12 -27.45 2.49
N GLY A 425 0.89 -26.52 3.07
CA GLY A 425 2.27 -26.73 3.50
C GLY A 425 2.55 -26.09 4.86
N ARG A 426 3.63 -26.55 5.52
CA ARG A 426 4.08 -26.03 6.82
C ARG A 426 5.01 -24.85 6.63
N VAL A 427 4.87 -23.83 7.47
CA VAL A 427 5.77 -22.69 7.53
C VAL A 427 6.79 -22.90 8.64
N LYS A 428 8.08 -22.92 8.30
CA LYS A 428 9.21 -23.14 9.21
C LYS A 428 10.08 -21.89 9.44
N GLY A 429 9.81 -20.81 8.72
CA GLY A 429 10.57 -19.56 8.78
C GLY A 429 11.67 -19.46 7.70
N LYS A 430 12.21 -18.26 7.52
CA LYS A 430 13.19 -17.96 6.45
C LYS A 430 14.51 -18.69 6.66
N ILE A 431 14.99 -19.30 5.58
CA ILE A 431 16.31 -19.92 5.55
C ILE A 431 17.36 -18.80 5.38
N GLN A 432 18.41 -18.83 6.21
CA GLN A 432 19.48 -17.83 6.15
C GLN A 432 20.46 -18.15 5.01
N PRO A 433 21.12 -17.16 4.40
CA PRO A 433 22.03 -17.38 3.26
C PRO A 433 23.17 -18.37 3.51
N ASN A 434 23.58 -18.57 4.77
CA ASN A 434 24.64 -19.50 5.15
C ASN A 434 24.12 -20.93 5.47
N ASP A 435 22.82 -21.17 5.40
CA ASP A 435 22.24 -22.50 5.63
C ASP A 435 22.46 -23.41 4.40
N PRO A 436 22.84 -24.68 4.59
CA PRO A 436 22.99 -25.63 3.47
C PRO A 436 21.75 -25.78 2.59
N ASN A 437 20.55 -25.54 3.15
CA ASN A 437 19.28 -25.65 2.43
C ASN A 437 18.91 -24.37 1.66
N TYR A 438 19.75 -23.32 1.67
CA TYR A 438 19.48 -22.07 0.96
C TYR A 438 19.42 -22.21 -0.58
N ASN A 439 19.84 -23.36 -1.12
CA ASN A 439 19.69 -23.69 -2.53
C ASN A 439 18.62 -24.76 -2.81
N GLU A 440 17.96 -25.30 -1.77
CA GLU A 440 16.98 -26.38 -1.94
C GLU A 440 15.69 -25.85 -2.58
N PRO A 441 15.34 -26.26 -3.80
CA PRO A 441 14.21 -25.72 -4.56
C PRO A 441 12.88 -26.40 -4.24
N SER A 442 12.83 -27.33 -3.27
CA SER A 442 11.63 -28.10 -2.96
C SER A 442 11.36 -28.22 -1.47
N VAL A 443 10.12 -28.54 -1.13
CA VAL A 443 9.70 -28.78 0.25
C VAL A 443 8.74 -29.96 0.31
N SER A 444 9.06 -30.94 1.14
CA SER A 444 8.29 -32.19 1.26
C SER A 444 7.03 -32.08 2.11
N THR A 445 6.86 -30.98 2.85
CA THR A 445 5.71 -30.79 3.74
C THR A 445 4.43 -30.39 3.01
N THR A 446 4.53 -30.04 1.73
CA THR A 446 3.39 -29.54 0.95
C THR A 446 2.68 -30.66 0.21
N LYS A 447 1.36 -30.69 0.29
CA LYS A 447 0.51 -31.71 -0.34
C LYS A 447 -0.90 -31.20 -0.62
N VAL A 448 -1.62 -31.87 -1.52
CA VAL A 448 -3.06 -31.73 -1.65
C VAL A 448 -3.72 -32.37 -0.42
N ILE A 449 -4.59 -31.63 0.27
CA ILE A 449 -5.27 -32.10 1.49
C ILE A 449 -6.78 -32.28 1.31
N ALA A 450 -7.36 -31.67 0.27
CA ALA A 450 -8.76 -31.83 -0.08
C ALA A 450 -8.93 -31.57 -1.58
N ARG A 451 -9.91 -32.23 -2.17
CA ARG A 451 -10.36 -32.00 -3.54
C ARG A 451 -11.87 -31.84 -3.54
N PHE A 452 -12.38 -30.88 -4.30
CA PHE A 452 -13.81 -30.67 -4.48
C PHE A 452 -14.18 -30.74 -5.96
N ASP A 453 -15.26 -31.45 -6.27
CA ASP A 453 -15.80 -31.58 -7.63
C ASP A 453 -17.35 -31.67 -7.63
N SER A 454 -17.97 -31.83 -8.81
CA SER A 454 -19.42 -31.90 -8.99
C SER A 454 -20.06 -33.23 -8.55
N ASN A 455 -19.26 -34.30 -8.46
CA ASN A 455 -19.73 -35.67 -8.22
C ASN A 455 -19.54 -36.08 -6.75
N GLY A 456 -18.38 -35.76 -6.16
CA GLY A 456 -17.84 -36.35 -4.95
C GLY A 456 -17.45 -37.83 -5.14
N GLY A 457 -16.63 -38.35 -4.23
CA GLY A 457 -16.33 -39.79 -4.17
C GLY A 457 -15.28 -40.28 -5.17
N ILE A 458 -14.61 -39.40 -5.91
CA ILE A 458 -13.53 -39.77 -6.83
C ILE A 458 -12.22 -39.84 -6.01
N THR A 459 -11.58 -41.00 -5.99
CA THR A 459 -10.34 -41.23 -5.22
C THR A 459 -9.14 -41.24 -6.15
N ASP A 460 -8.11 -40.47 -5.80
CA ASP A 460 -6.84 -40.47 -6.53
C ASP A 460 -5.88 -41.60 -6.09
N ASN A 461 -4.72 -41.71 -6.73
CA ASN A 461 -3.75 -42.77 -6.43
C ASN A 461 -3.06 -42.59 -5.06
N ASN A 462 -3.14 -41.39 -4.47
CA ASN A 462 -2.69 -41.12 -3.09
C ASN A 462 -3.78 -41.41 -2.03
N GLY A 463 -4.96 -41.87 -2.45
CA GLY A 463 -6.07 -42.19 -1.58
C GLY A 463 -6.91 -40.97 -1.14
N LEU A 464 -6.73 -39.80 -1.76
CA LEU A 464 -7.57 -38.63 -1.50
C LEU A 464 -8.90 -38.76 -2.25
N THR A 465 -10.00 -38.85 -1.51
CA THR A 465 -11.36 -38.87 -2.07
C THR A 465 -11.95 -37.46 -2.14
N SER A 466 -12.46 -37.09 -3.31
CA SER A 466 -13.08 -35.78 -3.52
C SER A 466 -14.40 -35.62 -2.77
N THR A 467 -14.69 -34.39 -2.36
CA THR A 467 -15.95 -33.99 -1.73
C THR A 467 -16.81 -33.22 -2.74
N LYS A 468 -18.10 -33.56 -2.81
CA LYS A 468 -19.03 -32.83 -3.67
C LYS A 468 -19.21 -31.39 -3.18
N TRP A 469 -19.05 -30.40 -4.06
CA TRP A 469 -19.40 -29.02 -3.73
C TRP A 469 -20.91 -28.78 -3.74
N VAL A 470 -21.34 -27.70 -3.09
CA VAL A 470 -22.72 -27.22 -3.16
C VAL A 470 -22.86 -26.32 -4.38
N ASP A 471 -23.70 -26.70 -5.33
CA ASP A 471 -24.10 -25.85 -6.44
C ASP A 471 -25.17 -24.86 -5.97
N LEU A 472 -24.90 -23.56 -6.10
CA LEU A 472 -25.78 -22.46 -5.72
C LEU A 472 -26.55 -21.89 -6.92
N GLY A 473 -26.40 -22.47 -8.10
CA GLY A 473 -26.94 -21.97 -9.36
C GLY A 473 -26.13 -20.83 -9.95
N ASN A 474 -26.37 -20.54 -11.24
CA ASN A 474 -25.69 -19.50 -12.01
C ASN A 474 -24.15 -19.61 -11.96
N GLY A 475 -23.64 -20.85 -11.99
CA GLY A 475 -22.20 -21.15 -11.98
C GLY A 475 -21.52 -21.04 -10.61
N TRP A 476 -22.22 -20.61 -9.56
CA TRP A 476 -21.64 -20.50 -8.23
C TRP A 476 -21.54 -21.87 -7.55
N LYS A 477 -20.32 -22.22 -7.12
CA LYS A 477 -20.00 -23.45 -6.39
C LYS A 477 -19.46 -23.05 -5.01
N GLN A 478 -19.93 -23.70 -3.95
CA GLN A 478 -19.51 -23.43 -2.57
C GLN A 478 -18.95 -24.69 -1.91
N MET A 479 -17.80 -24.53 -1.24
CA MET A 479 -17.10 -25.57 -0.52
C MET A 479 -16.72 -25.10 0.87
N SER A 480 -16.56 -26.03 1.81
CA SER A 480 -16.02 -25.73 3.12
C SER A 480 -15.19 -26.91 3.62
N LEU A 481 -14.07 -26.60 4.27
CA LEU A 481 -13.18 -27.58 4.85
C LEU A 481 -12.92 -27.21 6.31
N VAL A 482 -13.26 -28.12 7.21
CA VAL A 482 -12.92 -27.99 8.63
C VAL A 482 -11.44 -28.32 8.79
N LEU A 483 -10.71 -27.40 9.39
CA LEU A 483 -9.29 -27.55 9.64
C LEU A 483 -9.07 -27.68 11.16
N ASN A 484 -8.51 -28.82 11.56
CA ASN A 484 -8.34 -29.20 12.96
C ASN A 484 -6.86 -29.23 13.36
N ASN A 485 -6.58 -28.96 14.65
CA ASN A 485 -5.32 -29.25 15.35
C ASN A 485 -4.04 -28.78 14.63
N TYR A 486 -3.72 -27.49 14.76
CA TYR A 486 -2.44 -26.95 14.30
C TYR A 486 -1.42 -26.90 15.42
N SER A 487 -0.42 -27.78 15.37
CA SER A 487 0.83 -27.59 16.11
C SER A 487 1.76 -26.60 15.40
N ASP A 488 1.63 -26.48 14.08
CA ASP A 488 2.55 -25.76 13.20
C ASP A 488 1.82 -24.63 12.46
N THR A 489 2.55 -23.59 12.05
CA THR A 489 2.03 -22.56 11.14
C THR A 489 1.88 -23.17 9.75
N MET A 490 0.76 -22.89 9.08
CA MET A 490 0.42 -23.48 7.79
C MET A 490 0.09 -22.40 6.76
N TYR A 491 0.23 -22.72 5.48
CA TYR A 491 -0.39 -21.96 4.40
C TYR A 491 -1.33 -22.86 3.57
N TYR A 492 -2.31 -22.24 2.92
CA TYR A 492 -3.32 -22.90 2.09
C TYR A 492 -3.46 -22.15 0.77
N ARG A 493 -3.29 -22.83 -0.36
CA ARG A 493 -3.52 -22.26 -1.70
C ARG A 493 -4.44 -23.18 -2.50
N LEU A 494 -5.06 -22.62 -3.53
CA LEU A 494 -5.94 -23.35 -4.43
C LEU A 494 -5.30 -23.53 -5.80
N ARG A 495 -5.64 -24.65 -6.43
CA ARG A 495 -5.43 -24.90 -7.86
C ARG A 495 -6.70 -25.55 -8.40
N GLY A 496 -7.19 -25.12 -9.56
CA GLY A 496 -8.30 -25.80 -10.22
C GLY A 496 -8.13 -25.85 -11.72
N THR A 497 -8.85 -26.77 -12.36
CA THR A 497 -8.73 -27.05 -13.80
C THR A 497 -10.06 -27.54 -14.39
N ASN A 498 -10.19 -27.46 -15.71
CA ASN A 498 -11.25 -28.12 -16.47
C ASN A 498 -10.98 -29.61 -16.75
N HIS A 499 -9.79 -30.13 -16.40
CA HIS A 499 -9.45 -31.55 -16.56
C HIS A 499 -9.87 -32.42 -15.38
N GLY A 500 -10.26 -33.66 -15.69
CA GLY A 500 -10.42 -34.72 -14.68
C GLY A 500 -9.07 -35.27 -14.21
N LEU A 501 -9.09 -36.38 -13.47
CA LEU A 501 -7.87 -37.10 -13.10
C LEU A 501 -7.45 -38.05 -14.23
N ASN A 502 -6.15 -38.30 -14.36
CA ASN A 502 -5.57 -39.24 -15.32
C ASN A 502 -5.99 -38.98 -16.78
N VAL A 503 -6.26 -37.72 -17.13
CA VAL A 503 -6.50 -37.32 -18.52
C VAL A 503 -5.19 -37.49 -19.29
N GLN A 504 -5.22 -38.33 -20.33
CA GLN A 504 -4.05 -38.64 -21.15
C GLN A 504 -3.32 -37.36 -21.57
N ASN A 505 -2.01 -37.33 -21.29
CA ASN A 505 -1.08 -36.24 -21.60
C ASN A 505 -1.32 -34.89 -20.91
N GLU A 506 -2.44 -34.68 -20.22
CA GLU A 506 -2.79 -33.40 -19.56
C GLU A 506 -2.65 -33.47 -18.03
N THR A 507 -3.10 -34.56 -17.41
CA THR A 507 -3.05 -34.73 -15.94
C THR A 507 -2.60 -36.12 -15.52
N ASP A 508 -1.87 -36.21 -14.42
CA ASP A 508 -1.51 -37.50 -13.81
C ASP A 508 -2.68 -38.14 -13.05
N GLU A 509 -2.46 -39.33 -12.49
CA GLU A 509 -3.45 -40.07 -11.68
C GLU A 509 -3.90 -39.32 -10.41
N ASN A 510 -3.16 -38.29 -10.02
CA ASN A 510 -3.44 -37.43 -8.88
C ASN A 510 -4.01 -36.07 -9.30
N GLY A 511 -4.27 -35.84 -10.58
CA GLY A 511 -4.79 -34.57 -11.10
C GLY A 511 -3.76 -33.44 -11.17
N ASN A 512 -2.45 -33.73 -11.05
CA ASN A 512 -1.43 -32.72 -11.31
C ASN A 512 -1.25 -32.51 -12.82
N PRO A 513 -0.94 -31.29 -13.27
CA PRO A 513 -0.64 -31.05 -14.68
C PRO A 513 0.59 -31.84 -15.11
N LEU A 514 0.51 -32.44 -16.29
CA LEU A 514 1.64 -33.07 -16.97
C LEU A 514 2.40 -32.04 -17.82
N SER A 515 3.53 -32.49 -18.37
CA SER A 515 4.40 -31.68 -19.22
C SER A 515 3.70 -31.36 -20.55
N ASP A 516 3.59 -30.08 -20.92
CA ASP A 516 2.92 -29.64 -22.16
C ASP A 516 3.62 -30.16 -23.43
N SER A 517 4.88 -30.62 -23.30
CA SER A 517 5.59 -31.32 -24.36
C SER A 517 4.89 -32.60 -24.82
N LEU A 518 4.05 -33.22 -23.98
CA LEU A 518 3.24 -34.39 -24.35
C LEU A 518 2.13 -34.03 -25.34
N MET A 519 1.78 -32.74 -25.42
CA MET A 519 0.78 -32.18 -26.33
C MET A 519 1.40 -31.37 -27.47
N TYR A 520 2.72 -31.47 -27.68
CA TYR A 520 3.44 -30.75 -28.75
C TYR A 520 3.00 -31.17 -30.17
N PRO A 521 2.96 -30.24 -31.16
CA PRO A 521 3.07 -28.80 -30.96
C PRO A 521 1.79 -28.25 -30.32
N ASN A 522 1.96 -27.28 -29.43
CA ASN A 522 0.84 -26.52 -28.90
C ASN A 522 0.16 -25.70 -30.01
N THR A 523 -1.12 -25.40 -29.83
CA THR A 523 -1.92 -24.55 -30.71
C THR A 523 -2.86 -23.70 -29.85
N PRO A 524 -3.42 -22.59 -30.34
CA PRO A 524 -4.36 -21.80 -29.54
C PRO A 524 -5.58 -22.62 -29.10
N ALA A 525 -6.06 -23.54 -29.94
CA ALA A 525 -7.17 -24.44 -29.59
C ALA A 525 -6.80 -25.41 -28.45
N LYS A 526 -5.56 -25.90 -28.41
CA LYS A 526 -5.05 -26.74 -27.31
C LYS A 526 -4.89 -25.93 -26.03
N ALA A 527 -4.33 -24.73 -26.12
CA ALA A 527 -4.19 -23.83 -24.96
C ALA A 527 -5.54 -23.48 -24.32
N PHE A 528 -6.61 -23.28 -25.11
CA PHE A 528 -7.97 -23.08 -24.59
C PHE A 528 -8.67 -24.36 -24.12
N ALA A 529 -8.16 -25.54 -24.49
CA ALA A 529 -8.67 -26.82 -24.00
C ALA A 529 -8.04 -27.23 -22.67
N ASP A 530 -6.89 -26.65 -22.30
CA ASP A 530 -6.15 -26.93 -21.08
C ASP A 530 -6.01 -25.68 -20.21
N LEU A 531 -6.96 -25.54 -19.28
CA LEU A 531 -7.18 -24.34 -18.49
C LEU A 531 -6.98 -24.60 -17.00
N TRP A 532 -6.31 -23.65 -16.36
CA TRP A 532 -5.99 -23.70 -14.95
C TRP A 532 -6.25 -22.34 -14.29
N PHE A 533 -6.57 -22.37 -12.99
CA PHE A 533 -6.53 -21.20 -12.13
C PHE A 533 -5.72 -21.52 -10.87
N TYR A 534 -5.05 -20.50 -10.33
CA TYR A 534 -4.24 -20.58 -9.12
C TYR A 534 -4.57 -19.43 -8.19
N SER A 535 -4.69 -19.71 -6.89
CA SER A 535 -4.84 -18.66 -5.87
C SER A 535 -3.52 -18.43 -5.14
N ASN A 536 -3.25 -17.19 -4.72
CA ASN A 536 -2.24 -16.96 -3.68
C ASN A 536 -2.70 -17.58 -2.33
N PRO A 537 -1.77 -17.81 -1.39
CA PRO A 537 -2.08 -18.56 -0.18
C PRO A 537 -2.75 -17.72 0.91
N ILE A 538 -3.46 -18.38 1.84
CA ILE A 538 -3.84 -17.84 3.15
C ILE A 538 -2.98 -18.53 4.21
N PHE A 539 -2.46 -17.78 5.17
CA PHE A 539 -1.64 -18.31 6.26
C PHE A 539 -2.47 -18.47 7.54
N VAL A 540 -2.15 -19.50 8.32
CA VAL A 540 -2.74 -19.76 9.64
C VAL A 540 -1.60 -20.00 10.63
N ALA A 541 -1.47 -19.11 11.61
CA ALA A 541 -0.38 -19.16 12.59
C ALA A 541 -0.68 -20.14 13.73
N SER A 542 0.32 -20.95 14.12
CA SER A 542 0.25 -21.89 15.25
C SER A 542 0.10 -21.19 16.60
N ASN A 543 0.62 -19.97 16.74
CA ASN A 543 0.45 -19.14 17.93
C ASN A 543 0.53 -17.63 17.59
N ILE A 544 0.24 -16.78 18.58
CA ILE A 544 0.25 -15.31 18.40
C ILE A 544 1.67 -14.80 18.06
N ASN A 545 2.73 -15.39 18.59
CA ASN A 545 4.10 -14.95 18.31
C ASN A 545 4.54 -15.32 16.88
N ASP A 546 4.13 -16.48 16.39
CA ASP A 546 4.31 -16.89 14.99
C ASP A 546 3.45 -16.03 14.07
N SER A 547 2.31 -15.53 14.56
CA SER A 547 1.53 -14.53 13.85
C SER A 547 2.23 -13.18 13.81
N ILE A 548 3.04 -12.79 14.80
CA ILE A 548 3.85 -11.58 14.73
C ILE A 548 5.04 -11.79 13.78
N ALA A 549 5.65 -12.98 13.76
CA ALA A 549 6.66 -13.32 12.77
C ALA A 549 6.05 -13.34 11.35
N THR A 550 5.03 -14.15 11.07
CA THR A 550 4.39 -14.22 9.74
C THR A 550 3.58 -12.97 9.35
N ALA A 551 2.97 -12.23 10.28
CA ALA A 551 2.33 -10.94 9.99
C ALA A 551 3.34 -9.80 9.82
N GLN A 552 4.55 -9.87 10.41
CA GLN A 552 5.66 -8.98 9.99
C GLN A 552 6.01 -9.19 8.51
N TYR A 553 5.67 -10.34 7.91
CA TYR A 553 6.11 -10.72 6.56
C TYR A 553 5.06 -10.57 5.45
N VAL A 554 3.78 -10.34 5.77
CA VAL A 554 2.78 -9.85 4.80
C VAL A 554 2.26 -8.45 5.14
N GLN A 555 2.59 -7.92 6.33
CA GLN A 555 2.35 -6.53 6.69
C GLN A 555 3.65 -5.74 6.84
N ASN A 556 4.34 -5.48 5.74
CA ASN A 556 4.97 -4.17 5.60
C ASN A 556 3.95 -3.09 5.21
N GLN A 557 2.66 -3.33 5.46
CA GLN A 557 1.69 -2.28 5.75
C GLN A 557 1.53 -2.02 7.28
N SER A 558 2.32 -2.61 8.19
CA SER A 558 2.04 -2.47 9.63
C SER A 558 3.23 -2.53 10.61
N VAL A 559 4.40 -1.96 10.30
CA VAL A 559 5.39 -1.69 11.38
C VAL A 559 4.86 -0.67 12.42
N LEU A 560 3.68 -0.11 12.19
CA LEU A 560 2.89 0.61 13.20
C LEU A 560 1.70 -0.20 13.75
N GLY A 561 1.34 -1.37 13.23
CA GLY A 561 -0.06 -1.83 13.35
C GLY A 561 -1.01 -0.81 12.72
N ASN A 562 -2.33 -1.05 12.76
CA ASN A 562 -3.25 0.08 12.82
C ASN A 562 -3.09 0.70 14.22
N THR A 563 -2.01 1.47 14.46
CA THR A 563 -1.93 2.26 15.70
C THR A 563 -3.08 3.23 15.64
N LYS A 564 -4.11 2.96 16.42
CA LYS A 564 -5.24 3.86 16.57
C LYS A 564 -4.76 5.02 17.43
N ILE A 565 -4.58 6.19 16.82
CA ILE A 565 -4.14 7.41 17.47
C ILE A 565 -5.35 8.33 17.62
N ALA A 566 -5.55 8.87 18.81
CA ALA A 566 -6.44 9.98 19.06
C ALA A 566 -5.61 11.25 19.29
N VAL A 567 -6.16 12.40 18.90
CA VAL A 567 -5.57 13.72 19.15
C VAL A 567 -6.67 14.61 19.69
N ALA A 568 -6.39 15.31 20.79
CA ALA A 568 -7.28 16.30 21.38
C ALA A 568 -6.43 17.48 21.85
N THR A 569 -6.80 18.72 21.52
CA THR A 569 -6.01 19.91 21.83
C THR A 569 -6.91 21.02 22.34
N ASP A 570 -6.32 22.01 23.01
CA ASP A 570 -7.04 23.21 23.43
C ASP A 570 -8.27 22.86 24.29
N LEU A 571 -8.04 21.97 25.25
CA LEU A 571 -9.06 21.47 26.17
C LEU A 571 -9.62 22.61 27.02
N HIS A 572 -8.78 23.60 27.34
CA HIS A 572 -9.12 24.78 28.15
C HIS A 572 -9.93 24.40 29.41
N TYR A 573 -9.55 23.30 30.06
CA TYR A 573 -10.28 22.77 31.21
C TYR A 573 -10.25 23.78 32.37
N MET A 574 -11.42 24.09 32.91
CA MET A 574 -11.59 24.89 34.12
C MET A 574 -12.26 24.03 35.20
N ASP A 575 -11.61 23.92 36.35
CA ASP A 575 -12.21 23.21 37.46
C ASP A 575 -13.51 23.89 37.95
N PRO A 576 -14.62 23.16 38.18
CA PRO A 576 -15.87 23.75 38.63
C PRO A 576 -15.76 24.55 39.93
N SER A 577 -14.81 24.23 40.82
CA SER A 577 -14.61 24.97 42.07
C SER A 577 -14.11 26.40 41.87
N LEU A 578 -13.58 26.72 40.68
CA LEU A 578 -13.16 28.07 40.32
C LEU A 578 -14.35 28.98 39.98
N LEU A 579 -15.56 28.44 39.81
CA LEU A 579 -16.80 29.22 39.69
C LEU A 579 -17.63 29.07 40.97
N ILE A 580 -17.30 29.86 42.00
CA ILE A 580 -17.97 29.83 43.31
C ILE A 580 -19.42 30.31 43.19
N ASN A 581 -19.60 31.46 42.54
CA ASN A 581 -20.91 31.99 42.17
C ASN A 581 -20.82 32.59 40.77
N ASP A 582 -21.75 32.22 39.89
CA ASP A 582 -21.88 32.84 38.58
C ASP A 582 -22.31 34.32 38.72
N GLY A 583 -21.83 35.19 37.84
CA GLY A 583 -22.11 36.61 37.90
C GLY A 583 -21.24 37.45 36.97
N VAL A 584 -21.33 38.76 37.12
CA VAL A 584 -20.74 39.75 36.18
C VAL A 584 -19.27 39.49 35.90
N ALA A 585 -18.47 39.03 36.87
CA ALA A 585 -17.04 38.77 36.66
C ALA A 585 -16.80 37.65 35.64
N PHE A 586 -17.49 36.52 35.78
CA PHE A 586 -17.34 35.37 34.87
C PHE A 586 -18.06 35.61 33.53
N GLN A 587 -19.24 36.24 33.56
CA GLN A 587 -19.97 36.60 32.34
C GLN A 587 -19.22 37.61 31.47
N THR A 588 -18.48 38.54 32.10
CA THR A 588 -17.60 39.47 31.36
C THR A 588 -16.45 38.73 30.69
N TYR A 589 -15.85 37.73 31.36
CA TYR A 589 -14.84 36.86 30.75
C TYR A 589 -15.42 36.13 29.52
N LEU A 590 -16.58 35.47 29.68
CA LEU A 590 -17.24 34.72 28.60
C LEU A 590 -17.69 35.61 27.43
N ALA A 591 -17.96 36.90 27.66
CA ALA A 591 -18.34 37.81 26.57
C ALA A 591 -17.22 38.01 25.53
N TYR A 592 -15.96 37.78 25.91
CA TYR A 592 -14.80 37.89 25.03
C TYR A 592 -14.17 36.54 24.65
N ASP A 593 -14.69 35.43 25.19
CA ASP A 593 -14.21 34.08 24.91
C ASP A 593 -15.30 33.26 24.21
N ARG A 594 -14.95 32.58 23.12
CA ARG A 594 -15.90 31.76 22.34
C ARG A 594 -15.96 30.31 22.81
N LYS A 595 -15.14 29.94 23.79
CA LYS A 595 -15.07 28.58 24.34
C LYS A 595 -16.20 28.34 25.34
N LEU A 596 -16.64 27.09 25.41
CA LEU A 596 -17.63 26.61 26.38
C LEU A 596 -16.98 26.33 27.75
N ILE A 597 -16.37 27.36 28.34
CA ILE A 597 -15.57 27.22 29.58
C ILE A 597 -16.40 26.74 30.76
N LYS A 598 -17.64 27.23 30.89
CA LYS A 598 -18.55 26.81 31.97
C LYS A 598 -18.89 25.32 31.87
N GLU A 599 -18.98 24.80 30.65
CA GLU A 599 -19.27 23.41 30.35
C GLU A 599 -18.00 22.55 30.20
N SER A 600 -16.80 23.12 30.35
CA SER A 600 -15.52 22.43 30.09
C SER A 600 -15.36 21.12 30.87
N HIS A 601 -15.85 21.07 32.12
CA HIS A 601 -15.86 19.83 32.91
C HIS A 601 -16.77 18.75 32.33
N ALA A 602 -17.99 19.10 31.92
CA ALA A 602 -18.91 18.16 31.29
C ALA A 602 -18.41 17.68 29.93
N ILE A 603 -17.77 18.58 29.17
CA ILE A 603 -17.10 18.24 27.90
C ILE A 603 -15.95 17.26 28.15
N MET A 604 -15.12 17.50 29.18
CA MET A 604 -14.02 16.61 29.52
C MET A 604 -14.48 15.24 30.01
N GLN A 605 -15.57 15.17 30.79
CA GLN A 605 -16.22 13.91 31.15
C GLN A 605 -16.56 13.11 29.89
N GLU A 606 -17.31 13.72 28.98
CA GLU A 606 -17.79 13.02 27.78
C GLU A 606 -16.66 12.69 26.77
N LEU A 607 -15.67 13.57 26.63
CA LEU A 607 -14.48 13.31 25.83
C LEU A 607 -13.70 12.12 26.40
N SER A 608 -13.51 12.08 27.72
CA SER A 608 -12.78 11.00 28.38
C SER A 608 -13.49 9.65 28.25
N GLU A 609 -14.83 9.61 28.38
CA GLU A 609 -15.64 8.41 28.15
C GLU A 609 -15.53 7.90 26.72
N LYS A 610 -15.61 8.81 25.73
CA LYS A 610 -15.46 8.43 24.31
C LYS A 610 -14.09 7.84 24.03
N ILE A 611 -13.02 8.50 24.49
CA ILE A 611 -11.65 8.01 24.26
C ILE A 611 -11.45 6.66 24.98
N TYR A 612 -11.93 6.53 26.21
CA TYR A 612 -11.87 5.28 26.98
C TYR A 612 -12.48 4.11 26.20
N ASN A 613 -13.67 4.32 25.62
CA ASN A 613 -14.41 3.30 24.87
C ASN A 613 -13.82 3.01 23.49
N GLU A 614 -13.27 4.02 22.81
CA GLU A 614 -12.63 3.87 21.49
C GLU A 614 -11.27 3.15 21.58
N ARG A 615 -10.66 3.11 22.77
CA ARG A 615 -9.39 2.41 23.07
C ARG A 615 -8.27 2.71 22.07
N PRO A 616 -7.95 3.98 21.76
CA PRO A 616 -6.76 4.29 20.96
C PRO A 616 -5.51 3.82 21.72
N GLU A 617 -4.47 3.38 21.03
CA GLU A 617 -3.19 3.02 21.67
C GLU A 617 -2.43 4.27 22.13
N ILE A 618 -2.62 5.40 21.45
CA ILE A 618 -1.95 6.66 21.74
C ILE A 618 -2.98 7.80 21.76
N LEU A 619 -2.94 8.65 22.78
CA LEU A 619 -3.61 9.95 22.82
C LEU A 619 -2.56 11.06 22.87
N LEU A 620 -2.59 11.97 21.88
CA LEU A 620 -1.72 13.16 21.85
C LEU A 620 -2.51 14.40 22.26
N ILE A 621 -1.94 15.23 23.14
CA ILE A 621 -2.53 16.48 23.60
C ILE A 621 -1.54 17.66 23.41
N PRO A 622 -1.56 18.34 22.23
CA PRO A 622 -0.64 19.42 21.91
C PRO A 622 -1.03 20.78 22.53
N GLY A 623 -1.12 20.85 23.85
CA GLY A 623 -1.20 22.12 24.59
C GLY A 623 -2.60 22.68 24.85
N ASP A 624 -2.59 23.75 25.64
CA ASP A 624 -3.75 24.45 26.21
C ASP A 624 -4.68 23.48 26.95
N LEU A 625 -4.08 22.80 27.91
CA LEU A 625 -4.75 21.81 28.76
C LEU A 625 -5.78 22.48 29.67
N THR A 626 -5.48 23.67 30.18
CA THR A 626 -6.31 24.42 31.12
C THR A 626 -6.72 25.78 30.57
N LYS A 627 -7.77 26.37 31.15
CA LYS A 627 -8.27 27.70 30.75
C LYS A 627 -7.19 28.77 30.86
N ASP A 628 -6.62 28.96 32.05
CA ASP A 628 -5.57 29.96 32.30
C ASP A 628 -4.55 29.48 33.35
N GLY A 629 -4.11 28.22 33.24
CA GLY A 629 -2.98 27.69 34.01
C GLY A 629 -3.27 27.45 35.48
N GLU A 630 -4.54 27.44 35.89
CA GLU A 630 -4.93 27.27 37.29
C GLU A 630 -4.45 25.90 37.81
N LYS A 631 -3.69 25.90 38.90
CA LYS A 631 -3.06 24.69 39.47
C LYS A 631 -4.08 23.60 39.80
N ILE A 632 -5.24 23.98 40.32
CA ILE A 632 -6.34 23.05 40.61
C ILE A 632 -6.92 22.41 39.35
N SER A 633 -7.04 23.18 38.25
CA SER A 633 -7.49 22.67 36.96
C SER A 633 -6.50 21.63 36.42
N HIS A 634 -5.19 21.93 36.47
CA HIS A 634 -4.16 20.97 36.08
C HIS A 634 -4.24 19.68 36.90
N GLN A 635 -4.34 19.79 38.22
CA GLN A 635 -4.41 18.63 39.12
C GLN A 635 -5.65 17.77 38.82
N ASN A 636 -6.82 18.37 38.62
CA ASN A 636 -8.05 17.62 38.39
C ASN A 636 -8.15 17.09 36.95
N LEU A 637 -7.54 17.75 35.96
CA LEU A 637 -7.44 17.21 34.60
C LEU A 637 -6.72 15.87 34.57
N THR A 638 -5.70 15.65 35.42
CA THR A 638 -4.99 14.36 35.47
C THR A 638 -5.90 13.20 35.82
N GLN A 639 -7.01 13.42 36.54
CA GLN A 639 -7.96 12.36 36.87
C GLN A 639 -8.68 11.82 35.62
N PHE A 640 -9.04 12.70 34.67
CA PHE A 640 -9.60 12.28 33.37
C PHE A 640 -8.57 11.53 32.53
N LEU A 641 -7.32 11.99 32.52
CA LEU A 641 -6.24 11.33 31.77
C LEU A 641 -5.90 9.95 32.35
N SER A 642 -5.83 9.83 33.68
CA SER A 642 -5.66 8.55 34.37
C SER A 642 -6.84 7.61 34.14
N TYR A 643 -8.08 8.13 34.09
CA TYR A 643 -9.25 7.33 33.71
C TYR A 643 -9.11 6.76 32.30
N ILE A 644 -8.66 7.57 31.33
CA ILE A 644 -8.39 7.09 29.96
C ILE A 644 -7.33 5.98 29.97
N GLU A 645 -6.19 6.16 30.63
CA GLU A 645 -5.13 5.14 30.70
C GLU A 645 -5.57 3.87 31.45
N SER A 646 -6.56 3.97 32.34
CA SER A 646 -7.07 2.82 33.10
C SER A 646 -7.79 1.79 32.22
N ASN A 647 -8.03 2.06 30.94
CA ASN A 647 -8.51 1.05 29.98
C ASN A 647 -7.45 -0.01 29.63
N GLY A 648 -6.18 0.21 30.02
CA GLY A 648 -5.05 -0.72 29.85
C GLY A 648 -4.44 -0.75 28.44
N VAL A 649 -4.87 0.14 27.54
CA VAL A 649 -4.42 0.21 26.14
C VAL A 649 -3.88 1.60 25.80
N THR A 650 -4.56 2.66 26.21
CA THR A 650 -4.22 4.03 25.82
C THR A 650 -3.03 4.55 26.61
N LYS A 651 -2.04 5.11 25.89
CA LYS A 651 -0.97 5.92 26.45
C LYS A 651 -1.14 7.39 26.11
N VAL A 652 -1.13 8.25 27.12
CA VAL A 652 -1.38 9.69 26.96
C VAL A 652 -0.04 10.46 26.95
N TYR A 653 0.10 11.36 25.99
CA TYR A 653 1.25 12.25 25.85
C TYR A 653 0.77 13.70 25.79
N VAL A 654 1.31 14.57 26.65
CA VAL A 654 0.94 15.99 26.70
C VAL A 654 2.10 16.92 26.32
N ALA A 655 1.78 18.06 25.72
CA ALA A 655 2.66 19.23 25.60
C ALA A 655 1.97 20.43 26.29
N PRO A 656 2.71 21.43 26.79
CA PRO A 656 2.10 22.67 27.28
C PRO A 656 1.65 23.57 26.12
N GLY A 657 0.59 24.33 26.33
CA GLY A 657 0.22 25.46 25.48
C GLY A 657 0.52 26.81 26.14
N ASN A 658 0.14 27.90 25.47
CA ASN A 658 0.47 29.24 25.94
C ASN A 658 -0.36 29.67 27.17
N HIS A 659 -1.46 28.98 27.48
CA HIS A 659 -2.28 29.27 28.66
C HIS A 659 -1.84 28.51 29.93
N ASP A 660 -1.00 27.48 29.82
CA ASP A 660 -0.84 26.51 30.91
C ASP A 660 0.16 26.94 32.00
N ILE A 661 1.25 27.62 31.66
CA ILE A 661 2.40 27.78 32.57
C ILE A 661 2.66 29.24 32.91
N ASN A 662 2.99 29.49 34.19
CA ASN A 662 3.26 30.83 34.74
C ASN A 662 2.19 31.85 34.32
N ASN A 663 0.94 31.44 34.21
CA ASN A 663 -0.12 32.30 33.70
C ASN A 663 -0.59 33.23 34.82
N VAL A 664 -0.35 34.52 34.62
CA VAL A 664 -0.73 35.56 35.59
C VAL A 664 -2.25 35.75 35.69
N HIS A 665 -3.02 35.17 34.77
CA HIS A 665 -4.48 35.26 34.70
C HIS A 665 -5.23 34.06 35.30
N ALA A 666 -4.55 33.25 36.11
CA ALA A 666 -5.18 32.19 36.90
C ALA A 666 -6.14 32.81 37.94
N TYR A 667 -7.45 32.64 37.76
CA TYR A 667 -8.48 33.25 38.60
C TYR A 667 -9.63 32.30 38.97
N SER A 668 -10.28 32.60 40.10
CA SER A 668 -11.62 32.11 40.46
C SER A 668 -12.62 33.27 40.47
N TYR A 669 -13.90 32.94 40.28
CA TYR A 669 -14.98 33.89 40.10
C TYR A 669 -16.07 33.70 41.15
N ASN A 670 -16.44 34.79 41.82
CA ASN A 670 -17.50 34.81 42.84
C ASN A 670 -18.40 36.04 42.63
N GLY A 671 -19.44 35.88 41.83
CA GLY A 671 -20.38 36.95 41.50
C GLY A 671 -19.70 38.06 40.70
N SER A 672 -19.44 39.20 41.34
CA SER A 672 -18.73 40.35 40.76
C SER A 672 -17.23 40.39 41.08
N ILE A 673 -16.72 39.43 41.86
CA ILE A 673 -15.34 39.43 42.37
C ILE A 673 -14.50 38.40 41.60
N ILE A 674 -13.28 38.80 41.21
CA ILE A 674 -12.24 37.93 40.66
C ILE A 674 -11.17 37.75 41.75
N ASN A 675 -10.82 36.51 42.09
CA ASN A 675 -9.76 36.21 43.05
C ASN A 675 -8.62 35.48 42.34
N LYS A 676 -7.39 35.93 42.56
CA LYS A 676 -6.19 35.24 42.05
C LYS A 676 -6.06 33.87 42.68
N VAL A 677 -5.76 32.86 41.86
CA VAL A 677 -5.43 31.51 42.31
C VAL A 677 -4.04 31.13 41.81
N ASP A 678 -3.47 30.07 42.37
CA ASP A 678 -2.15 29.61 41.99
C ASP A 678 -2.13 29.13 40.54
N SER A 679 -1.09 29.53 39.80
CA SER A 679 -0.70 28.94 38.52
C SER A 679 0.37 27.86 38.74
N VAL A 680 0.67 27.05 37.72
CA VAL A 680 1.80 26.11 37.74
C VAL A 680 3.09 26.72 37.19
N SER A 681 4.23 26.38 37.80
CA SER A 681 5.57 26.58 37.22
C SER A 681 5.90 25.46 36.19
N PRO A 682 6.95 25.60 35.37
CA PRO A 682 7.37 24.51 34.47
C PRO A 682 7.70 23.21 35.23
N SER A 683 8.30 23.34 36.42
CA SER A 683 8.56 22.19 37.31
C SER A 683 7.29 21.58 37.88
N ASP A 684 6.29 22.40 38.24
CA ASP A 684 4.99 21.89 38.69
C ASP A 684 4.29 21.15 37.55
N PHE A 685 4.28 21.71 36.33
CA PHE A 685 3.68 21.07 35.16
C PHE A 685 4.28 19.69 34.89
N LYS A 686 5.62 19.61 34.82
CA LYS A 686 6.34 18.33 34.64
C LYS A 686 6.02 17.31 35.75
N THR A 687 5.82 17.79 36.98
CA THR A 687 5.49 16.94 38.13
C THR A 687 4.04 16.45 38.05
N ILE A 688 3.09 17.34 37.80
CA ILE A 688 1.66 17.04 37.70
C ILE A 688 1.41 16.06 36.56
N TYR A 689 2.01 16.28 35.39
CA TYR A 689 1.84 15.41 34.22
C TYR A 689 2.91 14.32 34.09
N SER A 690 3.60 13.99 35.18
CA SER A 690 4.75 13.07 35.14
C SER A 690 4.44 11.75 34.42
N GLN A 691 3.27 11.17 34.63
CA GLN A 691 2.86 9.90 34.03
C GLN A 691 2.50 10.00 32.54
N PHE A 692 2.17 11.19 32.03
CA PHE A 692 1.64 11.39 30.68
C PHE A 692 2.74 11.85 29.71
N GLY A 693 3.82 11.06 29.67
CA GLY A 693 4.94 11.22 28.77
C GLY A 693 6.28 11.57 29.43
N TYR A 694 6.31 12.39 30.49
CA TYR A 694 7.59 12.86 31.07
C TYR A 694 8.40 11.77 31.78
N ALA A 695 7.75 10.87 32.52
CA ALA A 695 8.38 9.71 33.16
C ALA A 695 8.65 8.58 32.15
N GLU A 696 7.88 8.54 31.06
CA GLU A 696 8.04 7.58 29.96
C GLU A 696 9.08 8.03 28.91
N ALA A 697 9.62 9.25 29.08
CA ALA A 697 10.52 9.84 28.12
C ALA A 697 11.87 9.11 28.09
N SER A 698 12.24 8.66 26.90
CA SER A 698 13.58 8.14 26.63
C SER A 698 14.65 9.24 26.67
N LYS A 699 14.28 10.47 26.32
CA LYS A 699 15.12 11.67 26.37
C LYS A 699 14.28 12.89 26.70
N THR A 700 14.83 13.81 27.47
CA THR A 700 14.22 15.12 27.76
C THR A 700 15.16 16.23 27.32
N ASP A 701 14.60 17.36 26.89
CA ASP A 701 15.37 18.59 26.71
C ASP A 701 15.65 19.23 28.08
N THR A 702 16.79 19.87 28.23
CA THR A 702 17.23 20.42 29.54
C THR A 702 16.77 21.86 29.78
N VAL A 703 16.28 22.55 28.74
CA VAL A 703 15.92 23.97 28.81
C VAL A 703 14.46 24.29 28.45
N SER A 704 13.67 23.25 28.14
CA SER A 704 12.24 23.32 27.82
C SER A 704 11.53 22.07 28.35
N LEU A 705 10.20 22.03 28.24
CA LEU A 705 9.40 20.84 28.55
C LEU A 705 9.30 19.85 27.38
N SER A 706 10.20 19.93 26.40
CA SER A 706 10.26 18.98 25.27
C SER A 706 10.77 17.61 25.69
N TYR A 707 10.24 16.54 25.09
CA TYR A 707 10.69 15.17 25.36
C TYR A 707 10.43 14.22 24.18
N LEU A 708 11.15 13.09 24.19
CA LEU A 708 11.01 12.00 23.22
C LEU A 708 10.58 10.73 23.96
N ALA A 709 9.38 10.24 23.67
CA ALA A 709 8.88 8.95 24.13
C ALA A 709 8.93 7.92 22.99
N LYS A 710 9.11 6.64 23.33
CA LYS A 710 9.21 5.53 22.38
C LYS A 710 8.14 4.46 22.69
N PRO A 711 6.83 4.76 22.51
CA PRO A 711 5.75 3.84 22.85
C PRO A 711 5.85 2.49 22.12
N LYS A 712 6.45 2.48 20.92
CA LYS A 712 6.80 1.26 20.19
C LYS A 712 8.22 1.36 19.64
N GLN A 713 8.82 0.21 19.31
CA GLN A 713 10.20 0.13 18.80
C GLN A 713 10.45 1.05 17.59
N LYS A 714 9.47 1.18 16.69
CA LYS A 714 9.54 1.92 15.43
C LYS A 714 8.54 3.09 15.34
N LEU A 715 7.85 3.43 16.43
CA LEU A 715 6.95 4.58 16.53
C LEU A 715 7.32 5.42 17.74
N TRP A 716 7.79 6.64 17.51
CA TRP A 716 8.24 7.56 18.54
C TRP A 716 7.33 8.79 18.58
N VAL A 717 7.14 9.35 19.77
CA VAL A 717 6.42 10.61 19.98
C VAL A 717 7.43 11.68 20.38
N LEU A 718 7.49 12.75 19.62
CA LEU A 718 8.37 13.89 19.87
C LEU A 718 7.50 15.10 20.26
N SER A 719 7.46 15.38 21.57
CA SER A 719 6.80 16.55 22.14
C SER A 719 7.74 17.74 22.12
N ILE A 720 7.30 18.86 21.53
CA ILE A 720 8.07 20.10 21.42
C ILE A 720 7.35 21.20 22.18
N ASP A 721 8.03 21.73 23.20
CA ASP A 721 7.62 22.93 23.92
C ASP A 721 8.16 24.18 23.20
N ALA A 722 7.26 24.88 22.52
CA ALA A 722 7.53 26.14 21.84
C ALA A 722 6.89 27.34 22.56
N CYS A 723 6.46 27.20 23.82
CA CYS A 723 5.74 28.23 24.55
C CYS A 723 6.70 29.22 25.24
N SER A 724 6.27 30.48 25.38
CA SER A 724 7.08 31.59 25.91
C SER A 724 6.69 32.03 27.33
N TYR A 725 6.57 31.08 28.27
CA TYR A 725 6.03 31.37 29.62
C TYR A 725 7.05 31.96 30.62
N ASP A 726 8.34 32.00 30.31
CA ASP A 726 9.40 32.50 31.22
C ASP A 726 9.25 34.01 31.50
N SER A 727 8.65 34.76 30.57
CA SER A 727 8.46 36.21 30.66
C SER A 727 7.08 36.62 31.17
N ASN A 728 6.13 35.68 31.32
CA ASN A 728 4.73 35.98 31.66
C ASN A 728 4.59 36.81 32.95
N MET A 729 5.36 36.46 33.99
CA MET A 729 5.34 37.17 35.28
C MET A 729 5.88 38.60 35.16
N ILE A 730 6.89 38.81 34.31
CA ILE A 730 7.51 40.13 34.11
C ILE A 730 6.64 41.01 33.23
N LEU A 731 6.08 40.44 32.16
CA LEU A 731 5.19 41.13 31.22
C LEU A 731 3.77 41.31 31.77
N ASN A 732 3.45 40.65 32.89
CA ASN A 732 2.13 40.61 33.51
C ASN A 732 1.01 40.28 32.50
N LYS A 733 1.29 39.33 31.60
CA LYS A 733 0.34 38.72 30.66
C LYS A 733 0.88 37.38 30.16
N PRO A 734 0.02 36.41 29.79
CA PRO A 734 0.47 35.23 29.06
C PRO A 734 0.93 35.63 27.65
N VAL A 735 2.11 35.18 27.25
CA VAL A 735 2.63 35.38 25.89
C VAL A 735 2.00 34.37 24.93
N THR A 736 1.26 34.86 23.93
CA THR A 736 0.60 34.03 22.92
C THR A 736 1.58 33.46 21.89
N GLU A 737 2.58 34.24 21.50
CA GLU A 737 3.55 33.86 20.45
C GLU A 737 4.55 32.77 20.88
N SER A 738 5.02 32.00 19.89
CA SER A 738 6.02 30.95 20.10
C SER A 738 7.41 31.48 20.51
N GLY A 739 8.18 30.64 21.21
CA GLY A 739 9.50 30.95 21.77
C GLY A 739 10.49 29.78 21.72
N LEU A 740 10.52 29.02 20.62
CA LEU A 740 11.43 27.87 20.47
C LEU A 740 12.89 28.29 20.64
N LYS A 741 13.50 27.87 21.75
CA LYS A 741 14.90 28.16 22.08
C LYS A 741 15.83 27.47 21.09
N LEU A 742 16.94 28.12 20.71
CA LEU A 742 17.91 27.56 19.75
C LEU A 742 18.48 26.21 20.19
N SER A 743 18.70 26.02 21.49
CA SER A 743 19.15 24.73 22.05
C SER A 743 18.08 23.65 21.91
N THR A 744 16.81 23.96 22.14
CA THR A 744 15.69 23.05 21.92
C THR A 744 15.53 22.71 20.43
N TYR A 745 15.65 23.69 19.54
CA TYR A 745 15.66 23.47 18.09
C TYR A 745 16.76 22.48 17.66
N LYS A 746 17.99 22.66 18.14
CA LYS A 746 19.10 21.72 17.87
C LYS A 746 18.81 20.34 18.46
N TRP A 747 18.30 20.29 19.69
CA TRP A 747 17.92 19.05 20.35
C TRP A 747 16.88 18.28 19.53
N VAL A 748 15.85 18.96 18.99
CA VAL A 748 14.83 18.36 18.12
C VAL A 748 15.44 17.77 16.86
N LEU A 749 16.32 18.51 16.17
CA LEU A 749 17.02 18.00 14.98
C LEU A 749 17.82 16.72 15.29
N ASP A 750 18.50 16.68 16.44
CA ASP A 750 19.24 15.49 16.84
C ASP A 750 18.32 14.31 17.15
N ARG A 751 17.12 14.53 17.71
CA ARG A 751 16.13 13.46 17.96
C ARG A 751 15.53 12.94 16.66
N LEU A 752 15.23 13.81 15.71
CA LEU A 752 14.72 13.43 14.39
C LEU A 752 15.78 12.64 13.60
N LYS A 753 17.03 13.10 13.64
CA LYS A 753 18.17 12.35 13.09
C LYS A 753 18.31 10.97 13.72
N GLU A 754 18.28 10.88 15.05
CA GLU A 754 18.31 9.60 15.78
C GLU A 754 17.17 8.66 15.35
N ALA A 755 15.95 9.20 15.21
CA ALA A 755 14.79 8.43 14.77
C ALA A 755 14.98 7.89 13.36
N ARG A 756 15.38 8.75 12.42
CA ARG A 756 15.66 8.38 11.04
C ARG A 756 16.76 7.33 10.94
N ASP A 757 17.87 7.51 11.64
CA ASP A 757 19.01 6.59 11.62
C ASP A 757 18.62 5.23 12.23
N SER A 758 17.64 5.19 13.13
CA SER A 758 17.06 3.96 13.68
C SER A 758 15.90 3.36 12.85
N GLY A 759 15.47 4.04 11.79
CA GLY A 759 14.31 3.69 10.97
C GLY A 759 12.96 3.80 11.70
N ALA A 760 12.86 4.63 12.74
CA ALA A 760 11.61 4.89 13.46
C ALA A 760 10.80 6.02 12.80
N VAL A 761 9.48 5.90 12.83
CA VAL A 761 8.54 6.96 12.46
C VAL A 761 8.31 7.86 13.67
N VAL A 762 8.32 9.17 13.47
CA VAL A 762 8.07 10.17 14.51
C VAL A 762 6.70 10.81 14.33
N LEU A 763 5.88 10.76 15.37
CA LEU A 763 4.72 11.62 15.55
C LEU A 763 5.19 12.88 16.30
N GLY A 764 5.28 14.00 15.59
CA GLY A 764 5.53 15.28 16.24
C GLY A 764 4.27 15.81 16.90
N MET A 765 4.40 16.45 18.06
CA MET A 765 3.34 17.29 18.62
C MET A 765 3.92 18.57 19.22
N MET A 766 3.22 19.69 19.01
CA MET A 766 3.61 21.03 19.47
C MET A 766 2.36 21.91 19.51
N HIS A 767 2.29 22.89 20.40
CA HIS A 767 1.10 23.73 20.50
C HIS A 767 0.90 24.65 19.28
N HIS A 768 1.89 25.49 18.95
CA HIS A 768 1.85 26.38 17.80
C HIS A 768 1.95 25.63 16.46
N GLY A 769 1.35 26.18 15.40
CA GLY A 769 1.45 25.63 14.06
C GLY A 769 2.90 25.57 13.56
N LEU A 770 3.31 24.42 13.01
CA LEU A 770 4.65 24.28 12.42
C LEU A 770 4.75 24.98 11.05
N THR A 771 3.63 25.08 10.34
CA THR A 771 3.53 25.74 9.04
C THR A 771 2.25 26.55 8.93
N GLU A 772 2.16 27.42 7.93
CA GLU A 772 0.92 28.13 7.64
C GLU A 772 -0.18 27.16 7.16
N HIS A 773 -1.37 27.32 7.73
CA HIS A 773 -2.61 26.65 7.35
C HIS A 773 -3.33 27.35 6.19
N TYR A 774 -3.00 28.62 5.94
CA TYR A 774 -3.39 29.35 4.73
C TYR A 774 -2.34 30.39 4.38
N VAL A 775 -2.26 30.72 3.10
CA VAL A 775 -1.26 31.65 2.56
C VAL A 775 -1.36 33.00 3.30
N GLY A 776 -0.25 33.40 3.91
CA GLY A 776 -0.14 34.69 4.62
C GLY A 776 -0.64 34.67 6.07
N GLN A 777 -0.94 33.50 6.64
CA GLN A 777 -1.29 33.37 8.05
C GLN A 777 -0.23 33.98 8.96
N SER A 778 1.06 33.75 8.70
CA SER A 778 2.15 34.29 9.52
C SER A 778 2.32 35.81 9.38
N ALA A 779 1.68 36.45 8.40
CA ALA A 779 1.63 37.91 8.29
C ALA A 779 0.41 38.51 9.01
N LEU A 780 -0.72 37.82 8.99
CA LEU A 780 -1.98 38.30 9.56
C LEU A 780 -2.17 37.92 11.03
N PHE A 781 -1.69 36.74 11.40
CA PHE A 781 -1.83 36.11 12.71
C PHE A 781 -0.51 35.38 13.09
N PRO A 782 0.62 36.12 13.16
CA PRO A 782 1.95 35.58 13.41
C PRO A 782 2.07 34.78 14.71
N GLU A 783 1.25 35.08 15.71
CA GLU A 783 1.26 34.45 17.01
C GLU A 783 0.86 32.97 16.96
N TYR A 784 0.14 32.53 15.92
CA TYR A 784 -0.39 31.17 15.83
C TYR A 784 0.54 30.15 15.16
N VAL A 785 1.58 30.65 14.49
CA VAL A 785 2.55 29.83 13.75
C VAL A 785 3.92 30.06 14.36
N ILE A 786 4.74 29.01 14.45
CA ILE A 786 6.06 29.13 15.06
C ILE A 786 6.92 30.20 14.36
N LYS A 787 7.63 31.02 15.13
CA LYS A 787 8.48 32.07 14.59
C LYS A 787 9.62 31.47 13.76
N GLY A 788 9.74 31.88 12.50
CA GLY A 788 10.68 31.27 11.55
C GLY A 788 10.20 29.92 11.02
N TRP A 789 8.87 29.71 10.97
CA TRP A 789 8.22 28.48 10.50
C TRP A 789 8.78 27.96 9.19
N ASP A 790 9.12 28.84 8.25
CA ASP A 790 9.61 28.49 6.93
C ASP A 790 10.90 27.65 7.00
N THR A 791 11.84 28.11 7.83
CA THR A 791 13.15 27.52 8.04
C THR A 791 13.04 26.32 8.97
N ILE A 792 12.29 26.44 10.06
CA ILE A 792 12.14 25.38 11.06
C ILE A 792 11.45 24.16 10.46
N SER A 793 10.30 24.34 9.82
CA SER A 793 9.57 23.25 9.18
C SER A 793 10.39 22.57 8.09
N ALA A 794 11.13 23.35 7.28
CA ALA A 794 12.00 22.80 6.26
C ALA A 794 13.13 21.95 6.87
N ASN A 795 13.74 22.41 7.96
CA ASN A 795 14.84 21.69 8.61
C ASN A 795 14.34 20.45 9.37
N PHE A 796 13.19 20.51 10.03
CA PHE A 796 12.57 19.34 10.66
C PHE A 796 12.17 18.29 9.62
N THR A 797 11.60 18.73 8.49
CA THR A 797 11.27 17.85 7.35
C THR A 797 12.53 17.15 6.82
N LYS A 798 13.61 17.91 6.56
CA LYS A 798 14.92 17.36 6.14
C LYS A 798 15.51 16.40 7.17
N ALA A 799 15.25 16.62 8.46
CA ALA A 799 15.71 15.73 9.53
C ALA A 799 14.89 14.45 9.65
N GLY A 800 13.76 14.32 8.93
CA GLY A 800 12.96 13.11 8.84
C GLY A 800 11.56 13.20 9.45
N LEU A 801 11.12 14.38 9.89
CA LEU A 801 9.75 14.59 10.36
C LEU A 801 8.77 14.57 9.18
N LYS A 802 7.69 13.78 9.30
CA LYS A 802 6.65 13.66 8.25
C LYS A 802 5.27 14.12 8.70
N MET A 803 5.03 14.25 10.00
CA MET A 803 3.72 14.59 10.58
C MET A 803 3.90 15.35 11.89
N MET A 804 3.21 16.48 12.04
CA MET A 804 3.17 17.30 13.24
C MET A 804 1.72 17.62 13.63
N PHE A 805 1.30 17.17 14.81
CA PHE A 805 0.01 17.54 15.37
C PHE A 805 0.12 18.83 16.17
N THR A 806 -0.70 19.82 15.82
CA THR A 806 -0.71 21.13 16.46
C THR A 806 -2.11 21.55 16.88
N GLY A 807 -2.21 22.64 17.63
CA GLY A 807 -3.47 23.19 18.14
C GLY A 807 -3.52 24.69 17.97
N HIS A 808 -3.87 25.40 19.06
CA HIS A 808 -3.75 26.85 19.25
C HIS A 808 -4.70 27.72 18.40
N TYR A 809 -4.87 27.41 17.12
CA TYR A 809 -5.76 28.16 16.21
C TYR A 809 -7.25 27.74 16.33
N HIS A 810 -7.54 26.64 17.04
CA HIS A 810 -8.88 26.07 17.25
C HIS A 810 -9.67 25.76 15.97
N ALA A 811 -8.96 25.52 14.86
CA ALA A 811 -9.55 25.12 13.59
C ALA A 811 -9.19 23.66 13.28
N ASN A 812 -10.15 22.91 12.74
CA ASN A 812 -9.87 21.60 12.18
C ASN A 812 -9.39 21.79 10.74
N ASP A 813 -8.07 21.68 10.53
CA ASP A 813 -7.44 21.92 9.24
C ASP A 813 -6.20 21.04 9.06
N ILE A 814 -5.83 20.79 7.80
CA ILE A 814 -4.61 20.07 7.43
C ILE A 814 -3.90 20.83 6.32
N THR A 815 -2.61 21.05 6.52
CA THR A 815 -1.73 21.65 5.52
C THR A 815 -0.60 20.67 5.20
N ARG A 816 0.02 20.84 4.02
CA ARG A 816 1.18 20.04 3.62
C ARG A 816 2.24 20.99 3.11
N ARG A 817 3.42 20.95 3.71
CA ARG A 817 4.59 21.69 3.22
C ARG A 817 5.59 20.75 2.59
N SER A 818 5.84 20.95 1.30
CA SER A 818 6.94 20.32 0.57
C SER A 818 8.17 21.23 0.60
N VAL A 819 9.36 20.64 0.75
CA VAL A 819 10.62 21.40 0.71
C VAL A 819 11.18 21.34 -0.73
N GLN A 820 11.29 22.49 -1.41
CA GLN A 820 11.80 22.56 -2.79
C GLN A 820 13.18 21.88 -2.94
N GLY A 821 13.32 21.05 -3.97
CA GLY A 821 14.55 20.31 -4.29
C GLY A 821 14.68 18.93 -3.64
N ASN A 822 13.69 18.46 -2.87
CA ASN A 822 13.65 17.11 -2.30
C ASN A 822 12.20 16.56 -2.27
N THR A 823 12.02 15.23 -2.33
CA THR A 823 10.70 14.56 -2.19
C THR A 823 10.14 14.59 -0.75
N SER A 824 10.79 15.31 0.17
CA SER A 824 10.44 15.37 1.59
C SER A 824 9.33 16.38 1.88
N PHE A 825 8.35 15.96 2.68
CA PHE A 825 7.22 16.79 3.11
C PHE A 825 6.93 16.56 4.60
N VAL A 826 6.28 17.54 5.21
CA VAL A 826 5.62 17.42 6.51
C VAL A 826 4.15 17.80 6.35
N TYR A 827 3.29 17.00 6.97
CA TYR A 827 1.90 17.37 7.26
C TYR A 827 1.83 18.08 8.60
#